data_AF-A0A939GV79-F1
#
_entry.id   AF-A0A939GV79-F1
#
_cell.length_a   1.000
_cell.length_b   1.000
_cell.length_c   1.000
_cell.angle_alpha   90.00
_cell.angle_beta   90.00
_cell.angle_gamma   90.00
#
_symmetry.space_group_name_H-M   'P 1'
#
loop_
_entity.id
_entity.type
_entity.pdbx_description
1 polymer ?
#
loop_
_entity_poly.entity_id
_entity_poly.type
_entity_poly.pdbx_seq_one_letter_code
_entity_poly.pdbx_strand_id
1 'polypeptide(L)'
;MTNPKIPEWQRLNRISNTQQEVVNELEIIPPQWSLTPLADKQPLRKSWQEEKKLSHGEISDFILSNSFCSGFGLRTGDYSDGLIAIDVDGSSAQPLLDLISGGDIPETVKWTSGKKGRYQILFQIPSEFRENLAGFSRKAIKEWEGLEANNGEQLEFRYNRVQSALPPSRHPDTGSYKWLNSPQDVEVAIAPDWLINLVISFASKDNVKGKERKERNNTVNREAKGFGSGIVTDLVSFLKYEVLPRLSPEQIYNWPGHNFQDFGQTLKGNPPWRESASGTSFHVWNDGEQWAWQDKSTGDGGGAVQYRWKLKGGYGTPKGKDYVSIVEELANDAGLTLPSFKGKNKEKAKSEDKKNKDKDKDNLEVDNAQLNTEIFLYKKATSLDFEKLEELGIKVKRINTKLLTPDDLNLEKGKITFVISPKGTGKTKASGEALKNYDALYSWHHRISLGRSIQKTLEVTYFDDLHKARNKHRVSFCAQRSQQLNPGNLRENGALFIDECDQVLDFIFSLLCNSNNNRPLILNALHEQLQAAVFGGVALFMSADIAMKEVMLIHSLALPGTPIEIVINEYQPEQGIVNFSNDKKPDGLAAKLIELLRDKKPCFVVDDFKNSYRGGKTLAEILQAEVTDIKLQIIHAENSGSVEVRQFLDNVNVESLETDVIVVSPSVISGLSIENGRFKHCFAFVNGILSDSQVLQAINRPRGCENFYIWAADKGLGTEAGGAITPEEVHNFYRRNYEVRNAHFLSYGNRYDVIEDEWKSPFFTLYCENVALDNLIKRRLNFWIKDRLVGEGYAVVDCEFGDNKDLVKEQKIAWKKISIAEAVVIGNAKLNNEDEQKKLSAKIEAGISLLPEELASFRKTHIHETFGEDFIKACVQEVEVNKETLESAILTDYAAVAYQNQNGKLEQGLRRYYKFFKRPIEDCIETDKKRDTNQRDSSFYGFLFPGDIRWTTREHKFWEGIGFREYLQPERRWQGWELAQIIAKIQPNLQQTKDCIGIDFSRGDLQKYYSKGFGELCKRLGLQTESEQSSDGDRSRSYYITSESLKMAEMFASHQEHRRLLREENKSEQMSGLYSNSVSFSDICSAETPTAQHFQQQPDFNTLTSPQAQKLATLEVCSEEIHPLLTIGDAHQLKEDCISEVNSADELRDWIKRHSLTLDSFKENIQSKIKSPNLINDFDDWVKVLAI
;
A
#
# COMPACT_ATOMS: atom_id res chain seq x y z
N MET A 1 -4.15 -38.29 70.56
CA MET A 1 -4.43 -38.60 69.15
C MET A 1 -3.10 -38.82 68.44
N THR A 2 -2.89 -40.00 67.87
CA THR A 2 -1.69 -40.35 67.11
C THR A 2 -1.77 -39.76 65.70
N ASN A 3 -0.96 -38.75 65.38
CA ASN A 3 -0.80 -38.31 64.00
C ASN A 3 0.22 -39.22 63.30
N PRO A 4 -0.01 -39.64 62.03
CA PRO A 4 0.68 -40.80 61.46
C PRO A 4 2.12 -40.49 61.01
N LYS A 5 2.87 -41.58 60.83
CA LYS A 5 4.31 -41.59 60.51
C LYS A 5 4.68 -40.72 59.30
N ILE A 6 5.79 -40.01 59.43
CA ILE A 6 6.59 -39.51 58.30
C ILE A 6 6.97 -40.73 57.43
N PRO A 7 6.77 -40.70 56.10
CA PRO A 7 7.29 -41.73 55.21
C PRO A 7 8.83 -41.68 55.19
N GLU A 8 9.43 -42.78 55.64
CA GLU A 8 10.86 -43.04 55.56
C GLU A 8 11.31 -43.02 54.09
N TRP A 9 12.14 -42.04 53.70
CA TRP A 9 12.58 -41.89 52.31
C TRP A 9 13.64 -42.94 51.98
N GLN A 10 13.18 -44.14 51.63
CA GLN A 10 14.02 -45.28 51.27
C GLN A 10 14.89 -44.97 50.05
N ARG A 11 16.14 -44.54 50.29
CA ARG A 11 17.21 -44.76 49.31
C ARG A 11 17.39 -46.28 49.17
N LEU A 12 17.23 -46.77 47.94
CA LEU A 12 17.48 -48.16 47.50
C LEU A 12 16.46 -49.22 47.95
N ASN A 13 15.29 -49.25 47.32
CA ASN A 13 14.65 -50.54 46.99
C ASN A 13 15.22 -51.05 45.65
N ARG A 14 15.93 -52.18 45.71
CA ARG A 14 16.19 -53.10 44.57
C ARG A 14 14.93 -53.99 44.38
N ILE A 15 14.51 -54.46 43.20
CA ILE A 15 14.98 -54.46 41.80
C ILE A 15 13.72 -54.45 40.88
N SER A 16 13.85 -54.13 39.58
CA SER A 16 13.01 -54.81 38.55
C SER A 16 13.89 -55.44 37.49
N ASN A 17 14.78 -54.65 36.88
CA ASN A 17 15.84 -55.15 36.02
C ASN A 17 17.07 -55.41 36.87
N THR A 18 17.59 -56.64 36.83
CA THR A 18 18.95 -56.92 37.30
C THR A 18 19.96 -56.07 36.51
N GLN A 19 21.12 -55.77 37.09
CA GLN A 19 22.22 -55.14 36.32
C GLN A 19 22.57 -56.01 35.09
N GLN A 20 22.35 -57.33 35.18
CA GLN A 20 22.46 -58.28 34.08
C GLN A 20 21.44 -58.04 32.96
N GLU A 21 20.15 -57.79 33.24
CA GLU A 21 19.16 -57.46 32.20
C GLU A 21 19.49 -56.16 31.46
N VAL A 22 20.02 -55.16 32.17
CA VAL A 22 20.49 -53.91 31.53
C VAL A 22 21.71 -54.18 30.64
N VAL A 23 22.59 -55.11 31.03
CA VAL A 23 23.74 -55.53 30.23
C VAL A 23 23.33 -56.36 29.01
N ASN A 24 22.39 -57.29 29.16
CA ASN A 24 21.92 -58.13 28.05
C ASN A 24 21.35 -57.28 26.91
N GLU A 25 20.63 -56.20 27.22
CA GLU A 25 20.09 -55.28 26.20
C GLU A 25 21.16 -54.44 25.50
N LEU A 26 22.44 -54.49 25.89
CA LEU A 26 23.53 -53.96 25.07
C LEU A 26 23.77 -54.80 23.81
N GLU A 27 23.39 -56.09 23.80
CA GLU A 27 23.57 -56.99 22.64
C GLU A 27 22.73 -56.55 21.43
N ILE A 28 21.59 -55.89 21.66
CA ILE A 28 20.72 -55.35 20.59
C ILE A 28 21.07 -53.90 20.20
N ILE A 29 22.01 -53.25 20.89
CA ILE A 29 22.44 -51.89 20.52
C ILE A 29 23.53 -51.97 19.44
N PRO A 30 23.39 -51.24 18.31
CA PRO A 30 24.43 -51.25 17.28
C PRO A 30 25.79 -50.75 17.81
N PRO A 31 26.92 -51.43 17.51
CA PRO A 31 28.23 -51.13 18.12
C PRO A 31 28.78 -49.74 17.78
N GLN A 32 28.30 -49.10 16.71
CA GLN A 32 28.63 -47.73 16.33
C GLN A 32 27.92 -46.67 17.20
N TRP A 33 26.85 -47.04 17.91
CA TRP A 33 26.17 -46.16 18.86
C TRP A 33 27.02 -46.00 20.12
N SER A 34 27.45 -44.76 20.37
CA SER A 34 28.30 -44.47 21.52
C SER A 34 27.48 -44.12 22.75
N LEU A 35 27.71 -44.86 23.82
CA LEU A 35 26.90 -44.78 25.03
C LEU A 35 27.65 -44.08 26.18
N THR A 36 26.92 -43.67 27.20
CA THR A 36 27.46 -43.24 28.51
C THR A 36 26.62 -43.82 29.65
N PRO A 37 27.21 -44.29 30.76
CA PRO A 37 26.46 -44.89 31.87
C PRO A 37 25.67 -43.84 32.65
N LEU A 38 24.43 -44.18 33.01
CA LEU A 38 23.48 -43.28 33.68
C LEU A 38 23.15 -43.73 35.11
N ALA A 39 22.92 -42.75 35.98
CA ALA A 39 22.10 -42.88 37.17
C ALA A 39 20.76 -42.17 36.90
N ASP A 40 19.68 -42.94 36.86
CA ASP A 40 18.39 -42.56 36.28
C ASP A 40 18.56 -41.95 34.88
N LYS A 41 18.41 -40.63 34.76
CA LYS A 41 18.56 -39.87 33.51
C LYS A 41 19.88 -39.12 33.40
N GLN A 42 20.74 -39.18 34.42
CA GLN A 42 21.93 -38.33 34.55
C GLN A 42 23.20 -39.13 34.28
N PRO A 43 24.07 -38.69 33.36
CA PRO A 43 25.37 -39.32 33.14
C PRO A 43 26.24 -39.34 34.39
N LEU A 44 26.77 -40.52 34.74
CA LEU A 44 27.61 -40.72 35.93
C LEU A 44 29.05 -40.23 35.74
N ARG A 45 29.51 -40.10 34.48
CA ARG A 45 30.89 -39.75 34.15
C ARG A 45 31.04 -38.26 33.93
N LYS A 46 32.17 -37.68 34.39
CA LYS A 46 32.53 -36.29 34.10
C LYS A 46 33.04 -36.20 32.66
N SER A 47 32.73 -35.09 31.98
CA SER A 47 33.13 -34.84 30.58
C SER A 47 32.69 -35.92 29.58
N TRP A 48 31.57 -36.59 29.85
CA TRP A 48 31.00 -37.62 28.98
C TRP A 48 30.68 -37.12 27.56
N GLN A 49 30.54 -35.80 27.37
CA GLN A 49 30.33 -35.15 26.08
C GLN A 49 31.57 -35.15 25.16
N GLU A 50 32.76 -35.31 25.74
CA GLU A 50 34.06 -35.13 25.06
C GLU A 50 34.97 -36.35 25.22
N GLU A 51 34.72 -37.23 26.20
CA GLU A 51 35.51 -38.45 26.40
C GLU A 51 35.44 -39.41 25.20
N LYS A 52 36.51 -40.21 25.01
CA LYS A 52 36.60 -41.22 23.95
C LYS A 52 35.40 -42.19 23.98
N LYS A 53 35.09 -42.81 22.84
CA LYS A 53 34.04 -43.84 22.77
C LYS A 53 34.42 -45.01 23.69
N LEU A 54 33.56 -45.27 24.67
CA LEU A 54 33.59 -46.52 25.45
C LEU A 54 32.98 -47.62 24.59
N SER A 55 33.61 -48.79 24.61
CA SER A 55 33.03 -50.02 24.07
C SER A 55 31.81 -50.44 24.91
N HIS A 56 30.90 -51.22 24.33
CA HIS A 56 29.78 -51.78 25.09
C HIS A 56 30.24 -52.71 26.22
N GLY A 57 31.41 -53.36 26.08
CA GLY A 57 32.07 -54.08 27.17
C GLY A 57 32.43 -53.18 28.35
N GLU A 58 33.08 -52.04 28.13
CA GLU A 58 33.38 -51.07 29.19
C GLU A 58 32.11 -50.47 29.83
N ILE A 59 31.03 -50.31 29.06
CA ILE A 59 29.72 -49.89 29.59
C ILE A 59 29.12 -51.00 30.46
N SER A 60 29.18 -52.26 30.04
CA SER A 60 28.74 -53.43 30.79
C SER A 60 29.50 -53.57 32.12
N ASP A 61 30.83 -53.53 32.08
CA ASP A 61 31.68 -53.56 33.27
C ASP A 61 31.35 -52.43 34.24
N PHE A 62 31.06 -51.22 33.73
CA PHE A 62 30.65 -50.09 34.55
C PHE A 62 29.26 -50.29 35.18
N ILE A 63 28.29 -50.85 34.44
CA ILE A 63 26.95 -51.16 34.94
C ILE A 63 27.02 -52.23 36.03
N LEU A 64 27.81 -53.29 35.86
CA LEU A 64 27.95 -54.38 36.82
C LEU A 64 28.73 -53.97 38.08
N SER A 65 29.82 -53.20 37.92
CA SER A 65 30.67 -52.78 39.04
C SER A 65 30.11 -51.61 39.87
N ASN A 66 29.22 -50.79 39.31
CA ASN A 66 28.70 -49.60 39.99
C ASN A 66 27.20 -49.75 40.34
N SER A 67 26.91 -49.98 41.62
CA SER A 67 25.54 -50.14 42.14
C SER A 67 24.62 -48.90 42.02
N PHE A 68 25.17 -47.73 41.66
CA PHE A 68 24.40 -46.52 41.34
C PHE A 68 24.13 -46.36 39.84
N CYS A 69 24.73 -47.19 38.99
CA CYS A 69 24.46 -47.23 37.56
C CYS A 69 23.17 -48.01 37.29
N SER A 70 22.24 -47.38 36.59
CA SER A 70 20.87 -47.88 36.37
C SER A 70 20.45 -47.82 34.90
N GLY A 71 21.40 -47.74 33.98
CA GLY A 71 21.14 -47.60 32.55
C GLY A 71 22.30 -47.03 31.75
N PHE A 72 22.02 -46.77 30.47
CA PHE A 72 22.93 -46.16 29.50
C PHE A 72 22.17 -45.17 28.59
N GLY A 73 22.85 -44.09 28.22
CA GLY A 73 22.33 -43.06 27.33
C GLY A 73 23.09 -43.01 26.02
N LEU A 74 22.37 -42.91 24.91
CA LEU A 74 22.94 -42.65 23.59
C LEU A 74 23.53 -41.24 23.54
N ARG A 75 24.82 -41.10 23.22
CA ARG A 75 25.44 -39.81 22.92
C ARG A 75 25.13 -39.46 21.46
N THR A 76 24.21 -38.53 21.25
CA THR A 76 23.76 -38.12 19.91
C THR A 76 24.83 -37.30 19.16
N GLY A 77 24.65 -37.15 17.85
CA GLY A 77 25.59 -36.49 16.95
C GLY A 77 26.73 -37.38 16.45
N ASP A 78 27.86 -36.76 16.10
CA ASP A 78 29.01 -37.40 15.43
C ASP A 78 29.63 -38.54 16.26
N TYR A 79 29.48 -38.49 17.59
CA TYR A 79 29.90 -39.57 18.48
C TYR A 79 29.17 -40.89 18.22
N SER A 80 27.95 -40.86 17.66
CA SER A 80 27.23 -42.06 17.22
C SER A 80 27.03 -42.06 15.71
N ASP A 81 28.00 -41.56 14.96
CA ASP A 81 27.98 -41.46 13.49
C ASP A 81 26.82 -40.59 12.95
N GLY A 82 26.49 -39.49 13.64
CA GLY A 82 25.54 -38.49 13.11
C GLY A 82 24.07 -38.77 13.41
N LEU A 83 23.76 -39.49 14.49
CA LEU A 83 22.38 -39.71 14.92
C LEU A 83 21.75 -38.46 15.56
N ILE A 84 20.52 -38.12 15.17
CA ILE A 84 19.72 -37.04 15.77
C ILE A 84 18.45 -37.61 16.43
N ALA A 85 18.18 -37.22 17.67
CA ALA A 85 16.97 -37.60 18.39
C ALA A 85 15.98 -36.43 18.49
N ILE A 86 14.70 -36.69 18.24
CA ILE A 86 13.58 -35.76 18.48
C ILE A 86 12.84 -36.22 19.73
N ASP A 87 12.87 -35.43 20.80
CA ASP A 87 12.18 -35.67 22.07
C ASP A 87 10.84 -34.93 22.08
N VAL A 88 9.74 -35.67 22.03
CA VAL A 88 8.36 -35.15 22.11
C VAL A 88 7.95 -35.21 23.58
N ASP A 89 7.99 -34.08 24.28
CA ASP A 89 7.82 -34.04 25.75
C ASP A 89 6.39 -33.71 26.21
N GLY A 90 5.38 -34.28 25.53
CA GLY A 90 3.98 -34.24 25.97
C GLY A 90 2.97 -34.19 24.84
N SER A 91 1.68 -34.29 25.19
CA SER A 91 0.61 -34.39 24.18
C SER A 91 0.44 -33.14 23.32
N SER A 92 0.85 -31.96 23.78
CA SER A 92 0.86 -30.73 22.97
C SER A 92 2.13 -30.55 22.13
N ALA A 93 3.16 -31.38 22.33
CA ALA A 93 4.36 -31.37 21.48
C ALA A 93 4.18 -32.20 20.20
N GLN A 94 3.19 -33.11 20.14
CA GLN A 94 2.87 -33.88 18.94
C GLN A 94 2.39 -32.98 17.78
N PRO A 95 1.40 -32.07 17.95
CA PRO A 95 0.95 -31.21 16.85
C PRO A 95 2.01 -30.24 16.34
N LEU A 96 3.00 -29.86 17.17
CA LEU A 96 4.18 -29.11 16.72
C LEU A 96 5.02 -29.95 15.75
N LEU A 97 5.25 -31.23 16.05
CA LEU A 97 6.01 -32.12 15.19
C LEU A 97 5.26 -32.38 13.88
N ASP A 98 3.95 -32.60 13.95
CA ASP A 98 3.10 -32.83 12.76
C ASP A 98 3.06 -31.60 11.84
N LEU A 99 3.01 -30.39 12.40
CA LEU A 99 3.08 -29.13 11.65
C LEU A 99 4.45 -28.92 10.99
N ILE A 100 5.53 -29.22 11.72
CA ILE A 100 6.91 -29.08 11.23
C ILE A 100 7.24 -30.11 10.14
N SER A 101 6.73 -31.33 10.24
CA SER A 101 6.97 -32.41 9.26
C SER A 101 5.97 -32.42 8.10
N GLY A 102 4.90 -31.63 8.17
CA GLY A 102 3.76 -31.77 7.24
C GLY A 102 3.03 -33.11 7.36
N GLY A 103 3.21 -33.83 8.47
CA GLY A 103 2.76 -35.21 8.67
C GLY A 103 3.70 -36.29 8.12
N ASP A 104 4.79 -35.93 7.43
CA ASP A 104 5.74 -36.88 6.84
C ASP A 104 6.84 -37.29 7.83
N ILE A 105 6.63 -38.42 8.52
CA ILE A 105 7.55 -38.97 9.51
C ILE A 105 7.81 -40.44 9.16
N PRO A 106 8.99 -40.78 8.60
CA PRO A 106 9.35 -42.17 8.31
C PRO A 106 9.29 -43.06 9.55
N GLU A 107 8.88 -44.31 9.38
CA GLU A 107 8.95 -45.31 10.45
C GLU A 107 10.42 -45.61 10.78
N THR A 108 10.76 -45.53 12.08
CA THR A 108 12.12 -45.75 12.55
C THR A 108 12.17 -46.04 14.05
N VAL A 109 13.38 -46.21 14.61
CA VAL A 109 13.63 -46.51 16.02
C VAL A 109 13.00 -45.47 16.93
N LYS A 110 12.20 -45.94 17.88
CA LYS A 110 11.34 -45.11 18.72
C LYS A 110 11.22 -45.71 20.12
N TRP A 111 11.26 -44.89 21.15
CA TRP A 111 11.10 -45.36 22.55
C TRP A 111 10.36 -44.35 23.41
N THR A 112 9.81 -44.83 24.54
CA THR A 112 9.03 -44.02 25.47
C THR A 112 9.52 -44.17 26.91
N SER A 113 9.26 -43.15 27.73
CA SER A 113 9.32 -43.25 29.19
C SER A 113 8.11 -43.95 29.81
N GLY A 114 7.06 -44.25 29.02
CA GLY A 114 5.77 -44.74 29.51
C GLY A 114 4.83 -43.63 30.00
N LYS A 115 5.24 -42.36 29.98
CA LYS A 115 4.34 -41.21 30.24
C LYS A 115 3.49 -40.90 29.00
N LYS A 116 2.22 -40.54 29.24
CA LYS A 116 1.26 -40.16 28.18
C LYS A 116 1.83 -39.06 27.28
N GLY A 117 1.80 -39.28 25.97
CA GLY A 117 2.26 -38.31 24.97
C GLY A 117 3.78 -38.07 24.94
N ARG A 118 4.60 -38.89 25.61
CA ARG A 118 6.06 -38.70 25.65
C ARG A 118 6.82 -39.83 24.96
N TYR A 119 7.61 -39.51 23.94
CA TYR A 119 8.47 -40.47 23.25
C TYR A 119 9.66 -39.77 22.58
N GLN A 120 10.64 -40.56 22.13
CA GLN A 120 11.72 -40.09 21.25
C GLN A 120 11.74 -40.88 19.94
N ILE A 121 12.08 -40.21 18.84
CA ILE A 121 12.34 -40.80 17.51
C ILE A 121 13.79 -40.48 17.14
N LEU A 122 14.47 -41.42 16.49
CA LEU A 122 15.88 -41.32 16.12
C LEU A 122 16.06 -41.39 14.60
N PHE A 123 16.82 -40.46 14.04
CA PHE A 123 17.14 -40.41 12.61
C PHE A 123 18.66 -40.34 12.38
N GLN A 124 19.08 -40.75 11.18
CA GLN A 124 20.47 -40.74 10.73
C GLN A 124 20.72 -39.53 9.82
N ILE A 125 21.59 -38.60 10.23
CA ILE A 125 22.04 -37.50 9.34
C ILE A 125 23.05 -38.06 8.31
N PRO A 126 22.84 -37.86 6.99
CA PRO A 126 23.80 -38.22 5.96
C PRO A 126 25.16 -37.52 6.14
N SER A 127 26.24 -38.20 5.79
CA SER A 127 27.63 -37.75 6.04
C SER A 127 27.95 -36.36 5.50
N GLU A 128 27.40 -36.03 4.33
CA GLU A 128 27.55 -34.79 3.59
C GLU A 128 27.00 -33.55 4.31
N PHE A 129 26.04 -33.73 5.24
CA PHE A 129 25.45 -32.63 6.02
C PHE A 129 26.04 -32.48 7.43
N ARG A 130 26.87 -33.42 7.90
CA ARG A 130 27.38 -33.43 9.29
C ARG A 130 28.30 -32.25 9.59
N GLU A 131 29.11 -31.82 8.61
CA GLU A 131 30.00 -30.65 8.78
C GLU A 131 29.22 -29.36 9.06
N ASN A 132 28.05 -29.18 8.43
CA ASN A 132 27.16 -28.04 8.68
C ASN A 132 26.61 -28.01 10.13
N LEU A 133 26.63 -29.16 10.82
CA LEU A 133 26.06 -29.36 12.15
C LEU A 133 27.11 -29.53 13.27
N ALA A 134 28.41 -29.44 12.97
CA ALA A 134 29.49 -29.62 13.95
C ALA A 134 29.38 -28.70 15.21
N GLY A 135 28.74 -27.54 15.06
CA GLY A 135 28.44 -26.60 16.16
C GLY A 135 27.07 -26.77 16.83
N PHE A 136 26.15 -27.54 16.24
CA PHE A 136 24.77 -27.67 16.72
C PHE A 136 24.64 -28.77 17.77
N SER A 137 24.07 -28.45 18.93
CA SER A 137 23.90 -29.39 20.04
C SER A 137 22.45 -29.78 20.30
N ARG A 138 21.58 -28.79 20.57
CA ARG A 138 20.15 -29.01 20.70
C ARG A 138 19.32 -27.75 20.47
N LYS A 139 18.06 -27.96 20.10
CA LYS A 139 17.05 -26.91 20.01
C LYS A 139 15.74 -27.37 20.64
N ALA A 140 15.29 -26.67 21.68
CA ALA A 140 13.92 -26.79 22.17
C ALA A 140 13.01 -25.80 21.41
N ILE A 141 11.86 -26.29 20.97
CA ILE A 141 10.77 -25.56 20.34
C ILE A 141 9.55 -25.67 21.27
N LYS A 142 9.04 -24.51 21.66
CA LYS A 142 7.79 -24.38 22.44
C LYS A 142 6.67 -23.73 21.63
N GLU A 143 7.02 -23.09 20.53
CA GLU A 143 6.13 -22.45 19.59
C GLU A 143 6.67 -22.68 18.17
N TRP A 144 5.79 -23.05 17.24
CA TRP A 144 6.08 -23.06 15.81
C TRP A 144 4.88 -22.49 15.05
N GLU A 145 5.11 -21.48 14.20
CA GLU A 145 4.07 -20.85 13.37
C GLU A 145 2.80 -20.42 14.13
N GLY A 146 2.95 -20.01 15.39
CA GLY A 146 1.85 -19.55 16.26
C GLY A 146 1.08 -20.65 17.00
N LEU A 147 1.45 -21.91 16.82
CA LEU A 147 1.02 -23.03 17.67
C LEU A 147 1.97 -23.13 18.88
N GLU A 148 1.45 -23.10 20.10
CA GLU A 148 2.24 -23.24 21.34
C GLU A 148 2.03 -24.60 22.03
N ALA A 149 3.09 -25.15 22.61
CA ALA A 149 3.02 -26.26 23.56
C ALA A 149 2.60 -25.78 24.96
N ASN A 150 1.87 -26.64 25.68
CA ASN A 150 1.45 -26.40 27.05
C ASN A 150 2.64 -26.08 27.97
N ASN A 151 2.40 -25.28 29.00
CA ASN A 151 3.45 -24.84 29.92
C ASN A 151 4.12 -26.03 30.65
N GLY A 152 5.35 -26.36 30.25
CA GLY A 152 6.12 -27.51 30.74
C GLY A 152 6.25 -28.68 29.76
N GLU A 153 5.61 -28.60 28.59
CA GLU A 153 5.81 -29.48 27.44
C GLU A 153 6.65 -28.76 26.36
N GLN A 154 7.34 -29.51 25.49
CA GLN A 154 8.16 -28.97 24.39
C GLN A 154 8.54 -30.05 23.38
N LEU A 155 8.97 -29.65 22.20
CA LEU A 155 9.62 -30.50 21.20
C LEU A 155 11.13 -30.18 21.20
N GLU A 156 12.02 -31.15 21.48
CA GLU A 156 13.47 -30.91 21.55
C GLU A 156 14.28 -31.78 20.57
N PHE A 157 15.01 -31.13 19.67
CA PHE A 157 15.94 -31.74 18.73
C PHE A 157 17.32 -31.86 19.38
N ARG A 158 17.94 -33.05 19.35
CA ARG A 158 19.19 -33.39 20.05
C ARG A 158 20.22 -34.02 19.12
N TYR A 159 21.36 -33.36 18.97
CA TYR A 159 22.49 -33.78 18.16
C TYR A 159 23.77 -33.81 19.00
N ASN A 160 24.84 -33.08 18.66
CA ASN A 160 26.13 -33.18 19.34
C ASN A 160 26.09 -32.79 20.84
N ARG A 161 26.90 -33.49 21.66
CA ARG A 161 27.13 -33.19 23.09
C ARG A 161 25.89 -33.30 24.00
N VAL A 162 24.84 -33.97 23.52
CA VAL A 162 23.61 -34.28 24.26
C VAL A 162 23.49 -35.81 24.38
N GLN A 163 22.68 -36.29 25.32
CA GLN A 163 22.36 -37.70 25.44
C GLN A 163 20.86 -37.94 25.61
N SER A 164 20.43 -39.11 25.17
CA SER A 164 19.08 -39.63 25.41
C SER A 164 19.15 -41.01 26.05
N ALA A 165 18.50 -41.16 27.20
CA ALA A 165 18.40 -42.43 27.91
C ALA A 165 17.67 -43.47 27.05
N LEU A 166 18.30 -44.62 26.82
CA LEU A 166 17.74 -45.71 26.04
C LEU A 166 17.07 -46.75 26.95
N PRO A 167 16.07 -47.51 26.46
CA PRO A 167 15.61 -48.73 27.12
C PRO A 167 16.78 -49.72 27.35
N PRO A 168 16.81 -50.45 28.47
CA PRO A 168 15.85 -50.48 29.58
C PRO A 168 16.23 -49.55 30.76
N SER A 169 16.93 -48.44 30.51
CA SER A 169 17.41 -47.52 31.57
C SER A 169 16.31 -47.07 32.53
N ARG A 170 16.66 -46.87 33.81
CA ARG A 170 15.71 -46.45 34.84
C ARG A 170 15.11 -45.07 34.58
N HIS A 171 13.78 -44.99 34.66
CA HIS A 171 13.03 -43.73 34.68
C HIS A 171 12.40 -43.53 36.07
N PRO A 172 12.65 -42.41 36.79
CA PRO A 172 12.25 -42.24 38.19
C PRO A 172 10.77 -42.49 38.48
N ASP A 173 9.88 -42.08 37.58
CA ASP A 173 8.42 -42.10 37.81
C ASP A 173 7.69 -43.32 37.22
N THR A 174 8.35 -44.13 36.38
CA THR A 174 7.68 -45.15 35.53
C THR A 174 8.43 -46.49 35.47
N GLY A 175 9.52 -46.64 36.24
CA GLY A 175 10.35 -47.84 36.26
C GLY A 175 11.48 -47.75 35.25
N SER A 176 11.20 -48.00 33.97
CA SER A 176 12.21 -48.03 32.90
C SER A 176 11.68 -47.41 31.60
N TYR A 177 12.61 -46.94 30.76
CA TYR A 177 12.34 -46.64 29.36
C TYR A 177 12.04 -47.94 28.59
N LYS A 178 11.17 -47.86 27.58
CA LYS A 178 10.70 -49.02 26.79
C LYS A 178 10.78 -48.73 25.30
N TRP A 179 11.22 -49.69 24.51
CA TRP A 179 11.14 -49.61 23.05
C TRP A 179 9.67 -49.54 22.62
N LEU A 180 9.40 -48.73 21.60
CA LEU A 180 8.19 -48.78 20.79
C LEU A 180 8.52 -49.49 19.48
N ASN A 181 9.61 -49.07 18.83
CA ASN A 181 10.28 -49.73 17.72
C ASN A 181 11.76 -49.92 18.14
N SER A 182 12.25 -51.15 18.30
CA SER A 182 13.63 -51.39 18.73
C SER A 182 14.62 -51.36 17.55
N PRO A 183 15.93 -51.13 17.78
CA PRO A 183 16.96 -51.23 16.73
C PRO A 183 17.18 -52.66 16.19
N GLN A 184 16.54 -53.68 16.78
CA GLN A 184 16.50 -55.04 16.23
C GLN A 184 15.31 -55.26 15.29
N ASP A 185 14.21 -54.52 15.47
CA ASP A 185 12.98 -54.64 14.69
C ASP A 185 12.94 -53.68 13.49
N VAL A 186 13.53 -52.49 13.63
CA VAL A 186 13.45 -51.39 12.65
C VAL A 186 14.80 -50.68 12.55
N GLU A 187 15.28 -50.43 11.34
CA GLU A 187 16.51 -49.65 11.10
C GLU A 187 16.33 -48.15 11.43
N VAL A 188 17.46 -47.46 11.66
CA VAL A 188 17.44 -45.99 11.77
C VAL A 188 17.25 -45.39 10.37
N ALA A 189 16.14 -44.69 10.17
CA ALA A 189 15.83 -44.04 8.91
C ALA A 189 16.75 -42.84 8.68
N ILE A 190 17.09 -42.60 7.42
CA ILE A 190 17.75 -41.37 7.02
C ILE A 190 16.82 -40.19 7.37
N ALA A 191 17.41 -39.12 7.92
CA ALA A 191 16.67 -37.91 8.24
C ALA A 191 16.04 -37.32 6.96
N PRO A 192 14.72 -37.03 6.95
CA PRO A 192 14.07 -36.42 5.79
C PRO A 192 14.56 -34.99 5.56
N ASP A 193 14.42 -34.48 4.34
CA ASP A 193 14.91 -33.16 3.93
C ASP A 193 14.38 -32.03 4.83
N TRP A 194 13.13 -32.11 5.30
CA TRP A 194 12.58 -31.11 6.22
C TRP A 194 13.37 -31.04 7.52
N LEU A 195 13.80 -32.18 8.06
CA LEU A 195 14.57 -32.28 9.31
C LEU A 195 16.00 -31.78 9.12
N ILE A 196 16.65 -32.15 8.01
CA ILE A 196 18.00 -31.71 7.66
C ILE A 196 18.02 -30.17 7.51
N ASN A 197 17.14 -29.63 6.67
CA ASN A 197 17.05 -28.18 6.40
C ASN A 197 16.72 -27.39 7.67
N LEU A 198 15.77 -27.87 8.48
CA LEU A 198 15.39 -27.23 9.74
C LEU A 198 16.58 -27.12 10.71
N VAL A 199 17.32 -28.22 10.90
CA VAL A 199 18.42 -28.28 11.87
C VAL A 199 19.63 -27.47 11.39
N ILE A 200 19.91 -27.43 10.07
CA ILE A 200 20.90 -26.50 9.47
C ILE A 200 20.47 -25.04 9.67
N SER A 201 19.17 -24.73 9.61
CA SER A 201 18.64 -23.37 9.89
C SER A 201 18.87 -22.94 11.35
N PHE A 202 18.91 -23.90 12.30
CA PHE A 202 19.26 -23.63 13.69
C PHE A 202 20.77 -23.40 13.85
N ALA A 203 21.59 -24.28 13.27
CA ALA A 203 23.05 -24.19 13.31
C ALA A 203 23.59 -22.86 12.75
N SER A 204 23.04 -22.40 11.62
CA SER A 204 23.43 -21.13 10.98
C SER A 204 23.09 -19.90 11.84
N LYS A 205 21.89 -19.86 12.44
CA LYS A 205 21.46 -18.74 13.32
C LYS A 205 22.29 -18.64 14.61
N ASP A 206 22.70 -19.77 15.18
CA ASP A 206 23.54 -19.77 16.38
C ASP A 206 25.01 -19.41 16.07
N ASN A 207 25.52 -19.75 14.87
CA ASN A 207 26.84 -19.31 14.40
C ASN A 207 26.95 -17.78 14.21
N VAL A 208 25.89 -17.12 13.73
CA VAL A 208 25.84 -15.64 13.64
C VAL A 208 25.94 -15.00 15.03
N LYS A 209 25.12 -15.46 15.99
CA LYS A 209 25.18 -15.00 17.39
C LYS A 209 26.52 -15.31 18.06
N GLY A 210 27.18 -16.40 17.69
CA GLY A 210 28.53 -16.75 18.13
C GLY A 210 29.60 -15.77 17.64
N LYS A 211 29.52 -15.31 16.38
CA LYS A 211 30.38 -14.24 15.84
C LYS A 211 30.12 -12.90 16.54
N GLU A 212 28.87 -12.47 16.62
CA GLU A 212 28.48 -11.22 17.31
C GLU A 212 28.97 -11.19 18.77
N ARG A 213 28.94 -12.33 19.48
CA ARG A 213 29.44 -12.44 20.86
C ARG A 213 30.97 -12.37 20.97
N LYS A 214 31.71 -12.90 19.99
CA LYS A 214 33.17 -12.71 19.88
C LYS A 214 33.53 -11.26 19.55
N GLU A 215 32.79 -10.60 18.67
CA GLU A 215 32.99 -9.21 18.31
C GLU A 215 32.65 -8.25 19.47
N ARG A 216 31.58 -8.53 20.22
CA ARG A 216 31.28 -7.82 21.48
C ARG A 216 32.39 -8.01 22.52
N ASN A 217 32.91 -9.23 22.73
CA ASN A 217 34.04 -9.43 23.65
C ASN A 217 35.31 -8.68 23.19
N ASN A 218 35.57 -8.58 21.89
CA ASN A 218 36.66 -7.76 21.35
C ASN A 218 36.43 -6.25 21.53
N THR A 219 35.17 -5.80 21.49
CA THR A 219 34.80 -4.40 21.75
C THR A 219 34.93 -4.04 23.23
N VAL A 220 34.44 -4.90 24.14
CA VAL A 220 34.59 -4.73 25.60
C VAL A 220 36.06 -4.72 26.02
N ASN A 221 36.92 -5.56 25.41
CA ASN A 221 38.37 -5.54 25.64
C ASN A 221 39.08 -4.28 25.07
N ARG A 222 38.45 -3.55 24.14
CA ARG A 222 38.92 -2.22 23.69
C ARG A 222 38.45 -1.11 24.64
N GLU A 223 37.21 -1.17 25.11
CA GLU A 223 36.62 -0.20 26.05
C GLU A 223 37.31 -0.25 27.42
N ALA A 224 37.66 -1.45 27.92
CA ALA A 224 38.40 -1.62 29.17
C ALA A 224 39.81 -0.99 29.17
N LYS A 225 40.40 -0.74 27.98
CA LYS A 225 41.67 -0.01 27.83
C LYS A 225 41.50 1.50 27.63
N GLY A 226 40.26 1.99 27.45
CA GLY A 226 39.97 3.39 27.13
C GLY A 226 39.83 4.31 28.34
N PHE A 227 39.45 3.79 29.52
CA PHE A 227 39.15 4.60 30.71
C PHE A 227 40.36 4.81 31.63
N GLY A 228 41.37 5.51 31.10
CA GLY A 228 42.25 6.31 31.94
C GLY A 228 41.53 7.59 32.39
N SER A 229 41.57 7.90 33.70
CA SER A 229 41.06 9.12 34.34
C SER A 229 39.52 9.36 34.43
N GLY A 230 38.90 8.79 35.45
CA GLY A 230 38.71 9.59 36.68
C GLY A 230 37.48 10.49 36.87
N ILE A 231 36.42 10.40 36.07
CA ILE A 231 35.13 11.07 36.39
C ILE A 231 33.94 10.12 36.14
N VAL A 232 33.30 9.68 37.23
CA VAL A 232 32.02 8.96 37.19
C VAL A 232 30.87 9.97 37.27
N THR A 233 30.00 9.99 36.27
CA THR A 233 29.01 11.07 36.07
C THR A 233 27.66 10.86 36.74
N ASP A 234 27.31 9.64 37.12
CA ASP A 234 25.99 9.32 37.67
C ASP A 234 26.01 8.12 38.63
N LEU A 235 24.92 7.98 39.40
CA LEU A 235 24.79 6.97 40.47
C LEU A 235 24.76 5.52 39.96
N VAL A 236 24.29 5.26 38.73
CA VAL A 236 24.23 3.91 38.16
C VAL A 236 25.61 3.49 37.68
N SER A 237 26.33 4.40 37.04
CA SER A 237 27.75 4.19 36.68
C SER A 237 28.62 4.02 37.93
N PHE A 238 28.37 4.79 39.00
CA PHE A 238 29.03 4.60 40.30
C PHE A 238 28.76 3.22 40.89
N LEU A 239 27.50 2.79 40.92
CA LEU A 239 27.16 1.43 41.38
C LEU A 239 27.87 0.35 40.53
N LYS A 240 27.80 0.44 39.20
CA LYS A 240 28.28 -0.63 38.30
C LYS A 240 29.81 -0.72 38.21
N TYR A 241 30.51 0.41 38.17
CA TYR A 241 31.95 0.45 37.89
C TYR A 241 32.82 0.73 39.12
N GLU A 242 32.27 1.34 40.18
CA GLU A 242 33.02 1.61 41.42
C GLU A 242 32.57 0.67 42.56
N VAL A 243 31.28 0.58 42.85
CA VAL A 243 30.79 -0.15 44.04
C VAL A 243 30.83 -1.66 43.84
N LEU A 244 30.07 -2.20 42.88
CA LEU A 244 29.91 -3.65 42.71
C LEU A 244 31.21 -4.42 42.43
N PRO A 245 32.20 -3.91 41.67
CA PRO A 245 33.46 -4.61 41.44
C PRO A 245 34.35 -4.74 42.70
N ARG A 246 34.06 -3.97 43.76
CA ARG A 246 34.77 -4.02 45.05
C ARG A 246 34.08 -4.90 46.11
N LEU A 247 32.93 -5.50 45.78
CA LEU A 247 32.17 -6.36 46.68
C LEU A 247 32.24 -7.83 46.22
N SER A 248 32.50 -8.74 47.16
CA SER A 248 32.29 -10.17 46.96
C SER A 248 30.80 -10.53 46.88
N PRO A 249 30.42 -11.71 46.35
CA PRO A 249 29.05 -12.22 46.43
C PRO A 249 28.50 -12.21 47.86
N GLU A 250 29.30 -12.60 48.84
CA GLU A 250 28.93 -12.68 50.25
C GLU A 250 28.73 -11.28 50.86
N GLN A 251 29.49 -10.28 50.41
CA GLN A 251 29.24 -8.89 50.79
C GLN A 251 27.98 -8.34 50.12
N ILE A 252 27.67 -8.70 48.86
CA ILE A 252 26.42 -8.28 48.20
C ILE A 252 25.20 -8.95 48.87
N TYR A 253 25.28 -10.26 49.02
CA TYR A 253 24.26 -11.17 49.55
C TYR A 253 24.51 -11.46 51.03
N ASN A 254 24.54 -10.41 51.84
CA ASN A 254 25.10 -10.39 53.20
C ASN A 254 24.29 -11.05 54.33
N TRP A 255 23.23 -11.82 54.05
CA TRP A 255 22.47 -12.47 55.12
C TRP A 255 23.25 -13.70 55.63
N PRO A 256 23.71 -13.74 56.90
CA PRO A 256 24.62 -14.78 57.36
C PRO A 256 23.99 -16.19 57.35
N GLY A 257 22.66 -16.29 57.34
CA GLY A 257 21.93 -17.55 57.22
C GLY A 257 22.03 -18.23 55.85
N HIS A 258 22.60 -17.58 54.82
CA HIS A 258 22.74 -18.16 53.48
C HIS A 258 23.51 -19.48 53.50
N ASN A 259 24.55 -19.62 54.33
CA ASN A 259 25.41 -20.82 54.38
C ASN A 259 25.87 -21.27 52.98
N PHE A 260 26.41 -20.33 52.19
CA PHE A 260 26.75 -20.57 50.79
C PHE A 260 27.68 -21.76 50.59
N GLN A 261 27.32 -22.61 49.63
CA GLN A 261 28.11 -23.73 49.12
C GLN A 261 28.48 -23.45 47.66
N ASP A 262 29.73 -23.70 47.30
CA ASP A 262 30.24 -23.49 45.95
C ASP A 262 29.88 -24.65 45.00
N PHE A 263 29.26 -24.31 43.86
CA PHE A 263 28.97 -25.21 42.75
C PHE A 263 29.61 -24.70 41.43
N GLY A 264 30.81 -24.10 41.52
CA GLY A 264 31.66 -23.71 40.40
C GLY A 264 31.33 -22.32 39.85
N GLN A 265 30.27 -22.20 39.05
CA GLN A 265 29.79 -20.90 38.54
C GLN A 265 28.59 -20.35 39.32
N THR A 266 28.22 -20.99 40.43
CA THR A 266 27.05 -20.60 41.21
C THR A 266 27.25 -20.96 42.68
N LEU A 267 27.13 -19.98 43.56
CA LEU A 267 26.99 -20.19 45.00
C LEU A 267 25.53 -20.53 45.32
N LYS A 268 25.28 -21.51 46.19
CA LYS A 268 23.92 -21.91 46.59
C LYS A 268 23.76 -21.88 48.10
N GLY A 269 22.65 -21.35 48.57
CA GLY A 269 22.37 -21.18 49.99
C GLY A 269 20.89 -21.12 50.34
N ASN A 270 20.58 -20.77 51.58
CA ASN A 270 19.23 -20.54 52.07
C ASN A 270 18.73 -19.13 51.74
N PRO A 271 17.46 -18.95 51.32
CA PRO A 271 16.87 -17.62 51.15
C PRO A 271 16.51 -16.99 52.52
N PRO A 272 16.67 -15.67 52.71
CA PRO A 272 16.39 -15.00 53.99
C PRO A 272 14.91 -14.98 54.43
N TRP A 273 13.98 -15.10 53.47
CA TRP A 273 12.55 -14.80 53.65
C TRP A 273 11.65 -16.03 53.85
N ARG A 274 12.21 -17.25 53.88
CA ARG A 274 11.51 -18.48 54.30
C ARG A 274 12.52 -19.58 54.61
N GLU A 275 12.06 -20.64 55.26
CA GLU A 275 12.81 -21.89 55.34
C GLU A 275 12.85 -22.60 53.97
N SER A 276 14.06 -23.02 53.55
CA SER A 276 14.25 -23.79 52.32
C SER A 276 14.50 -25.25 52.65
N ALA A 277 13.58 -26.12 52.22
CA ALA A 277 13.64 -27.56 52.46
C ALA A 277 14.92 -28.24 51.92
N SER A 278 15.63 -27.62 50.98
CA SER A 278 16.88 -28.14 50.40
C SER A 278 18.16 -27.51 50.97
N GLY A 279 18.05 -26.52 51.85
CA GLY A 279 19.21 -25.74 52.34
C GLY A 279 19.88 -24.81 51.30
N THR A 280 19.41 -24.83 50.04
CA THR A 280 20.25 -24.46 48.87
C THR A 280 19.49 -23.77 47.73
N SER A 281 18.21 -23.42 47.91
CA SER A 281 17.37 -22.88 46.82
C SER A 281 17.75 -21.46 46.37
N PHE A 282 18.51 -20.70 47.16
CA PHE A 282 18.99 -19.37 46.81
C PHE A 282 20.29 -19.47 46.03
N HIS A 283 20.21 -19.27 44.71
CA HIS A 283 21.35 -19.36 43.80
C HIS A 283 21.90 -17.95 43.51
N VAL A 284 23.21 -17.79 43.55
CA VAL A 284 23.95 -16.59 43.18
C VAL A 284 24.97 -16.93 42.11
N TRP A 285 25.01 -16.21 40.99
CA TRP A 285 25.98 -16.40 39.92
C TRP A 285 26.39 -15.06 39.30
N ASN A 286 27.51 -15.06 38.57
CA ASN A 286 27.89 -13.91 37.75
C ASN A 286 27.30 -14.09 36.34
N ASP A 287 26.52 -13.12 35.85
CA ASP A 287 25.84 -13.21 34.56
C ASP A 287 26.73 -12.82 33.35
N GLY A 288 27.95 -12.35 33.62
CA GLY A 288 28.90 -11.82 32.65
C GLY A 288 29.06 -10.30 32.73
N GLU A 289 28.17 -9.59 33.42
CA GLU A 289 28.28 -8.15 33.70
C GLU A 289 28.22 -7.83 35.21
N GLN A 290 27.52 -8.62 36.01
CA GLN A 290 27.34 -8.40 37.46
C GLN A 290 26.97 -9.70 38.20
N TRP A 291 26.99 -9.64 39.54
CA TRP A 291 26.43 -10.69 40.38
C TRP A 291 24.91 -10.62 40.44
N ALA A 292 24.25 -11.71 40.04
CA ALA A 292 22.80 -11.90 40.07
C ALA A 292 22.41 -13.02 41.02
N TRP A 293 21.16 -13.01 41.48
CA TRP A 293 20.58 -14.06 42.33
C TRP A 293 19.20 -14.49 41.83
N GLN A 294 18.82 -15.73 42.14
CA GLN A 294 17.46 -16.21 42.04
C GLN A 294 17.19 -17.33 43.07
N ASP A 295 16.02 -17.23 43.69
CA ASP A 295 15.46 -18.22 44.59
C ASP A 295 14.63 -19.22 43.76
N LYS A 296 15.23 -20.38 43.46
CA LYS A 296 14.71 -21.35 42.48
C LYS A 296 13.37 -21.99 42.85
N SER A 297 12.91 -21.85 44.09
CA SER A 297 11.61 -22.36 44.53
C SER A 297 10.44 -21.39 44.30
N THR A 298 10.73 -20.10 44.18
CA THR A 298 9.72 -19.02 44.05
C THR A 298 9.80 -18.33 42.69
N GLY A 299 10.95 -18.43 42.02
CA GLY A 299 11.23 -17.73 40.76
C GLY A 299 11.77 -16.31 40.96
N ASP A 300 11.63 -15.74 42.17
CA ASP A 300 12.12 -14.40 42.52
C ASP A 300 13.63 -14.28 42.31
N GLY A 301 14.07 -13.18 41.70
CA GLY A 301 15.50 -12.92 41.47
C GLY A 301 15.78 -11.46 41.09
N GLY A 302 17.06 -11.13 40.95
CA GLY A 302 17.54 -9.80 40.58
C GLY A 302 19.04 -9.64 40.78
N GLY A 303 19.52 -8.40 40.87
CA GLY A 303 20.89 -8.09 41.27
C GLY A 303 21.00 -7.68 42.74
N ALA A 304 22.17 -7.14 43.10
CA ALA A 304 22.49 -6.60 44.43
C ALA A 304 21.39 -5.69 45.01
N VAL A 305 20.90 -4.75 44.21
CA VAL A 305 19.92 -3.75 44.65
C VAL A 305 18.56 -4.38 44.96
N GLN A 306 18.07 -5.28 44.11
CA GLN A 306 16.81 -6.00 44.33
C GLN A 306 16.89 -6.93 45.55
N TYR A 307 18.07 -7.52 45.82
CA TYR A 307 18.28 -8.32 47.02
C TYR A 307 18.18 -7.47 48.30
N ARG A 308 18.93 -6.37 48.39
CA ARG A 308 18.89 -5.47 49.56
C ARG A 308 17.51 -4.84 49.76
N TRP A 309 16.77 -4.57 48.68
CA TRP A 309 15.38 -4.16 48.76
C TRP A 309 14.47 -5.25 49.36
N LYS A 310 14.64 -6.50 48.92
CA LYS A 310 13.85 -7.63 49.41
C LYS A 310 14.15 -8.01 50.85
N LEU A 311 15.40 -7.86 51.31
CA LEU A 311 15.74 -7.96 52.75
C LEU A 311 14.96 -6.96 53.61
N LYS A 312 14.62 -5.77 53.07
CA LYS A 312 13.83 -4.74 53.75
C LYS A 312 12.31 -4.92 53.57
N GLY A 313 11.87 -6.08 53.06
CA GLY A 313 10.45 -6.40 52.79
C GLY A 313 9.90 -5.85 51.47
N GLY A 314 10.74 -5.25 50.63
CA GLY A 314 10.35 -4.71 49.33
C GLY A 314 10.23 -5.76 48.22
N TYR A 315 9.41 -5.49 47.20
CA TYR A 315 9.30 -6.33 46.01
C TYR A 315 9.71 -5.54 44.75
N GLY A 316 10.28 -6.24 43.76
CA GLY A 316 10.73 -5.66 42.50
C GLY A 316 12.01 -4.81 42.61
N THR A 317 12.14 -3.79 41.76
CA THR A 317 13.27 -2.84 41.77
C THR A 317 12.89 -1.56 42.51
N PRO A 318 13.63 -1.14 43.55
CA PRO A 318 13.36 0.10 44.30
C PRO A 318 13.52 1.33 43.41
N LYS A 319 12.84 2.42 43.77
CA LYS A 319 12.84 3.69 43.01
C LYS A 319 13.11 4.87 43.95
N GLY A 320 13.54 6.00 43.38
CA GLY A 320 13.70 7.25 44.14
C GLY A 320 14.65 7.11 45.33
N LYS A 321 14.20 7.54 46.51
CA LYS A 321 15.00 7.55 47.75
C LYS A 321 15.44 6.14 48.17
N ASP A 322 14.60 5.13 47.96
CA ASP A 322 14.90 3.74 48.35
C ASP A 322 16.05 3.15 47.53
N TYR A 323 16.11 3.50 46.23
CA TYR A 323 17.23 3.14 45.37
C TYR A 323 18.53 3.81 45.84
N VAL A 324 18.49 5.12 46.14
CA VAL A 324 19.67 5.86 46.63
C VAL A 324 20.18 5.28 47.94
N SER A 325 19.28 4.99 48.90
CA SER A 325 19.64 4.40 50.20
C SER A 325 20.31 3.03 50.07
N ILE A 326 19.87 2.20 49.12
CA ILE A 326 20.49 0.88 48.87
C ILE A 326 21.84 1.02 48.17
N VAL A 327 22.00 1.97 47.24
CA VAL A 327 23.32 2.24 46.62
C VAL A 327 24.30 2.80 47.65
N GLU A 328 23.84 3.63 48.59
CA GLU A 328 24.63 4.14 49.71
C GLU A 328 25.05 3.02 50.68
N GLU A 329 24.15 2.10 51.02
CA GLU A 329 24.47 0.90 51.81
C GLU A 329 25.54 0.03 51.14
N LEU A 330 25.38 -0.27 49.84
CA LEU A 330 26.37 -1.05 49.07
C LEU A 330 27.70 -0.28 48.89
N ALA A 331 27.67 1.03 48.74
CA ALA A 331 28.87 1.86 48.66
C ALA A 331 29.66 1.83 49.98
N ASN A 332 28.97 1.95 51.12
CA ASN A 332 29.58 1.83 52.44
C ASN A 332 30.19 0.43 52.67
N ASP A 333 29.49 -0.64 52.27
CA ASP A 333 30.02 -2.02 52.29
C ASP A 333 31.28 -2.18 51.40
N ALA A 334 31.43 -1.34 50.37
CA ALA A 334 32.59 -1.28 49.47
C ALA A 334 33.69 -0.31 49.93
N GLY A 335 33.52 0.34 51.09
CA GLY A 335 34.45 1.35 51.62
C GLY A 335 34.43 2.70 50.89
N LEU A 336 33.35 2.99 50.14
CA LEU A 336 33.18 4.20 49.35
C LEU A 336 32.10 5.11 49.96
N THR A 337 32.35 6.42 49.98
CA THR A 337 31.32 7.41 50.33
C THR A 337 30.51 7.81 49.11
N LEU A 338 29.21 8.07 49.29
CA LEU A 338 28.33 8.47 48.20
C LEU A 338 28.73 9.87 47.66
N PRO A 339 29.04 10.04 46.36
CA PRO A 339 29.40 11.35 45.81
C PRO A 339 28.25 12.35 45.90
N SER A 340 28.55 13.64 46.08
CA SER A 340 27.52 14.68 46.09
C SER A 340 27.04 15.00 44.65
N PHE A 341 26.07 14.24 44.15
CA PHE A 341 25.44 14.50 42.86
C PHE A 341 24.60 15.79 42.91
N LYS A 342 25.18 16.92 42.47
CA LYS A 342 24.46 18.20 42.38
C LYS A 342 23.26 18.05 41.44
N GLY A 343 22.06 18.18 42.00
CA GLY A 343 20.81 17.98 41.26
C GLY A 343 20.68 18.88 40.03
N LYS A 344 20.76 18.25 38.85
CA LYS A 344 20.22 18.80 37.60
C LYS A 344 19.38 17.75 36.90
N ASN A 345 18.07 17.98 36.86
CA ASN A 345 17.22 17.46 35.79
C ASN A 345 17.78 17.97 34.46
N LYS A 346 18.57 17.13 33.75
CA LYS A 346 18.86 17.24 32.30
C LYS A 346 19.72 16.12 31.71
N GLU A 347 20.37 15.25 32.50
CA GLU A 347 21.39 14.33 31.93
C GLU A 347 20.92 12.89 31.69
N LYS A 348 19.75 12.47 32.19
CA LYS A 348 19.12 11.21 31.71
C LYS A 348 18.72 11.28 30.23
N ALA A 349 18.49 12.49 29.70
CA ALA A 349 18.34 12.70 28.27
C ALA A 349 19.62 12.29 27.51
N LYS A 350 20.83 12.62 27.99
CA LYS A 350 22.06 12.53 27.20
C LYS A 350 22.55 11.11 26.85
N SER A 351 22.24 10.08 27.66
CA SER A 351 22.69 8.71 27.38
C SER A 351 21.71 7.92 26.51
N GLU A 352 20.40 8.14 26.70
CA GLU A 352 19.38 7.68 25.76
C GLU A 352 19.50 8.47 24.44
N ASP A 353 19.69 9.79 24.50
CA ASP A 353 20.09 10.62 23.35
C ASP A 353 21.34 10.11 22.66
N LYS A 354 22.29 9.40 23.28
CA LYS A 354 23.49 8.97 22.55
C LYS A 354 23.22 7.73 21.71
N LYS A 355 22.51 6.74 22.28
CA LYS A 355 22.07 5.55 21.52
C LYS A 355 20.92 5.84 20.56
N ASN A 356 20.06 6.79 20.91
CA ASN A 356 19.10 7.36 19.97
C ASN A 356 19.84 8.19 18.94
N LYS A 357 20.75 9.14 19.25
CA LYS A 357 21.51 9.88 18.23
C LYS A 357 22.35 8.99 17.33
N ASP A 358 22.95 7.89 17.80
CA ASP A 358 23.68 7.01 16.88
C ASP A 358 22.71 6.28 15.93
N LYS A 359 21.58 5.76 16.43
CA LYS A 359 20.51 5.19 15.57
C LYS A 359 19.78 6.21 14.70
N ASP A 360 19.51 7.38 15.23
CA ASP A 360 18.82 8.51 14.61
C ASP A 360 19.76 9.20 13.63
N LYS A 361 21.08 9.06 13.78
CA LYS A 361 22.10 9.48 12.81
C LYS A 361 22.29 8.45 11.71
N ASP A 362 22.30 7.14 12.00
CA ASP A 362 22.22 6.11 10.96
C ASP A 362 20.90 6.26 10.17
N ASN A 363 19.77 6.47 10.86
CA ASN A 363 18.49 6.78 10.25
C ASN A 363 18.50 8.15 9.55
N LEU A 364 19.18 9.18 10.05
CA LEU A 364 19.32 10.48 9.38
C LEU A 364 20.17 10.32 8.12
N GLU A 365 21.25 9.56 8.15
CA GLU A 365 22.14 9.35 7.00
C GLU A 365 21.39 8.58 5.90
N VAL A 366 20.59 7.58 6.25
CA VAL A 366 19.67 6.89 5.32
C VAL A 366 18.55 7.82 4.84
N ASP A 367 17.90 8.59 5.72
CA ASP A 367 16.80 9.50 5.36
C ASP A 367 17.28 10.69 4.53
N ASN A 368 18.49 11.22 4.81
CA ASN A 368 19.16 12.25 4.03
C ASN A 368 19.63 11.71 2.67
N ALA A 369 20.15 10.48 2.61
CA ALA A 369 20.51 9.84 1.35
C ALA A 369 19.28 9.65 0.46
N GLN A 370 18.16 9.17 1.04
CA GLN A 370 16.87 9.12 0.36
C GLN A 370 16.45 10.53 -0.08
N LEU A 371 16.36 11.50 0.84
CA LEU A 371 15.97 12.88 0.55
C LEU A 371 16.81 13.52 -0.57
N ASN A 372 18.10 13.26 -0.65
CA ASN A 372 18.96 13.74 -1.75
C ASN A 372 18.55 13.13 -3.11
N THR A 373 18.21 11.84 -3.17
CA THR A 373 17.59 11.22 -4.35
C THR A 373 16.23 11.84 -4.65
N GLU A 374 15.43 12.13 -3.62
CA GLU A 374 14.12 12.78 -3.78
C GLU A 374 14.25 14.21 -4.35
N ILE A 375 15.22 14.99 -3.89
CA ILE A 375 15.55 16.34 -4.40
C ILE A 375 16.01 16.28 -5.86
N PHE A 376 16.83 15.28 -6.22
CA PHE A 376 17.22 15.08 -7.61
C PHE A 376 16.02 14.77 -8.51
N LEU A 377 15.14 13.85 -8.09
CA LEU A 377 13.93 13.48 -8.85
C LEU A 377 12.95 14.65 -8.96
N TYR A 378 12.70 15.38 -7.87
CA TYR A 378 11.80 16.53 -7.86
C TYR A 378 12.31 17.62 -8.80
N LYS A 379 13.60 17.98 -8.73
CA LYS A 379 14.20 18.98 -9.63
C LYS A 379 14.09 18.55 -11.09
N LYS A 380 14.48 17.30 -11.41
CA LYS A 380 14.36 16.76 -12.78
C LYS A 380 12.92 16.82 -13.32
N ALA A 381 11.92 16.60 -12.47
CA ALA A 381 10.50 16.61 -12.86
C ALA A 381 9.85 18.01 -12.89
N THR A 382 10.52 19.05 -12.37
CA THR A 382 9.99 20.41 -12.22
C THR A 382 10.82 21.50 -12.91
N SER A 383 11.98 21.16 -13.48
CA SER A 383 12.83 22.09 -14.23
C SER A 383 12.83 21.82 -15.73
N LEU A 384 13.34 22.79 -16.50
CA LEU A 384 13.84 22.56 -17.84
C LEU A 384 15.23 21.89 -17.79
N ASP A 385 15.57 21.16 -18.84
CA ASP A 385 16.91 20.64 -19.10
C ASP A 385 17.53 21.44 -20.26
N PHE A 386 18.38 22.42 -19.94
CA PHE A 386 18.91 23.35 -20.94
C PHE A 386 19.87 22.70 -21.94
N GLU A 387 20.63 21.68 -21.52
CA GLU A 387 21.48 20.89 -22.43
C GLU A 387 20.59 20.13 -23.42
N LYS A 388 19.50 19.51 -22.94
CA LYS A 388 18.58 18.80 -23.80
C LYS A 388 17.76 19.70 -24.73
N LEU A 389 17.45 20.93 -24.31
CA LEU A 389 16.84 21.94 -25.18
C LEU A 389 17.79 22.35 -26.33
N GLU A 390 19.08 22.50 -26.05
CA GLU A 390 20.10 22.81 -27.06
C GLU A 390 20.30 21.66 -28.05
N GLU A 391 20.37 20.40 -27.56
CA GLU A 391 20.42 19.20 -28.43
C GLU A 391 19.26 19.12 -29.42
N LEU A 392 18.07 19.60 -29.02
CA LEU A 392 16.85 19.59 -29.84
C LEU A 392 16.68 20.87 -30.68
N GLY A 393 17.61 21.82 -30.61
CA GLY A 393 17.55 23.10 -31.32
C GLY A 393 16.43 24.04 -30.84
N ILE A 394 15.91 23.83 -29.63
CA ILE A 394 14.82 24.63 -29.05
C ILE A 394 15.40 25.96 -28.55
N LYS A 395 14.88 27.07 -29.06
CA LYS A 395 15.38 28.41 -28.71
C LYS A 395 14.88 28.83 -27.33
N VAL A 396 15.73 29.49 -26.55
CA VAL A 396 15.36 30.06 -25.24
C VAL A 396 15.58 31.57 -25.25
N LYS A 397 14.51 32.34 -25.01
CA LYS A 397 14.52 33.80 -24.87
C LYS A 397 14.31 34.14 -23.39
N ARG A 398 15.25 34.84 -22.75
CA ARG A 398 15.09 35.34 -21.37
C ARG A 398 14.62 36.79 -21.39
N ILE A 399 13.63 37.11 -20.56
CA ILE A 399 13.10 38.45 -20.31
C ILE A 399 12.97 38.65 -18.79
N ASN A 400 12.88 39.89 -18.34
CA ASN A 400 12.62 40.21 -16.93
C ASN A 400 11.65 41.39 -16.86
N THR A 401 10.35 41.08 -16.89
CA THR A 401 9.29 42.08 -16.97
C THR A 401 8.20 41.79 -15.94
N LYS A 402 7.82 42.81 -15.16
CA LYS A 402 6.72 42.70 -14.17
C LYS A 402 5.36 42.43 -14.84
N LEU A 403 5.15 42.98 -16.03
CA LEU A 403 3.98 42.75 -16.87
C LEU A 403 4.45 42.39 -18.27
N LEU A 404 3.92 41.30 -18.82
CA LEU A 404 4.16 40.87 -20.20
C LEU A 404 3.41 41.77 -21.18
N THR A 405 4.01 42.00 -22.33
CA THR A 405 3.44 42.65 -23.52
C THR A 405 3.18 41.59 -24.62
N PRO A 406 2.38 41.90 -25.66
CA PRO A 406 2.21 41.00 -26.82
C PRO A 406 3.53 40.65 -27.51
N ASP A 407 4.45 41.60 -27.63
CA ASP A 407 5.75 41.43 -28.28
C ASP A 407 6.70 40.51 -27.49
N ASP A 408 6.54 40.42 -26.17
CA ASP A 408 7.30 39.50 -25.33
C ASP A 408 7.05 38.04 -25.75
N LEU A 409 5.83 37.71 -26.16
CA LEU A 409 5.38 36.38 -26.56
C LEU A 409 5.99 35.89 -27.89
N ASN A 410 6.56 36.77 -28.71
CA ASN A 410 7.28 36.44 -29.95
C ASN A 410 6.54 35.48 -30.92
N LEU A 411 5.21 35.62 -31.06
CA LEU A 411 4.39 34.72 -31.89
C LEU A 411 4.73 34.84 -33.38
N GLU A 412 4.83 33.69 -34.05
CA GLU A 412 5.23 33.58 -35.46
C GLU A 412 4.54 32.38 -36.10
N LYS A 413 4.04 32.52 -37.33
CA LYS A 413 3.30 31.44 -38.00
C LYS A 413 4.15 30.18 -38.16
N GLY A 414 3.55 29.03 -37.85
CA GLY A 414 4.23 27.73 -37.86
C GLY A 414 5.13 27.46 -36.63
N LYS A 415 5.20 28.38 -35.65
CA LYS A 415 6.01 28.22 -34.44
C LYS A 415 5.18 27.80 -33.23
N ILE A 416 5.76 26.96 -32.39
CA ILE A 416 5.28 26.66 -31.05
C ILE A 416 6.01 27.58 -30.07
N THR A 417 5.25 28.28 -29.22
CA THR A 417 5.79 29.16 -28.19
C THR A 417 5.37 28.68 -26.81
N PHE A 418 6.34 28.41 -25.95
CA PHE A 418 6.13 28.28 -24.51
C PHE A 418 6.44 29.61 -23.82
N VAL A 419 5.64 30.01 -22.84
CA VAL A 419 5.93 31.17 -21.98
C VAL A 419 5.87 30.76 -20.53
N ILE A 420 7.05 30.70 -19.91
CA ILE A 420 7.25 30.46 -18.49
C ILE A 420 7.32 31.82 -17.81
N SER A 421 6.29 32.18 -17.04
CA SER A 421 6.23 33.47 -16.36
C SER A 421 5.49 33.38 -15.03
N PRO A 422 5.93 34.10 -13.97
CA PRO A 422 5.33 34.09 -12.65
C PRO A 422 3.82 34.37 -12.60
N LYS A 423 3.23 34.09 -11.45
CA LYS A 423 1.80 34.37 -11.17
C LYS A 423 1.62 35.89 -11.05
N GLY A 424 0.60 36.45 -11.72
CA GLY A 424 0.28 37.89 -11.67
C GLY A 424 0.98 38.79 -12.71
N THR A 425 1.81 38.26 -13.61
CA THR A 425 2.56 39.03 -14.64
C THR A 425 1.74 39.45 -15.87
N GLY A 426 0.41 39.39 -15.82
CA GLY A 426 -0.46 39.78 -16.94
C GLY A 426 -0.51 38.83 -18.14
N LYS A 427 0.03 37.60 -18.03
CA LYS A 427 0.02 36.55 -19.09
C LYS A 427 -1.23 36.56 -19.98
N THR A 428 -2.40 36.37 -19.37
CA THR A 428 -3.71 36.27 -20.02
C THR A 428 -4.13 37.54 -20.76
N LYS A 429 -3.66 38.72 -20.33
CA LYS A 429 -3.90 39.99 -21.03
C LYS A 429 -3.02 40.11 -22.26
N ALA A 430 -1.73 39.79 -22.13
CA ALA A 430 -0.78 39.79 -23.25
C ALA A 430 -1.21 38.82 -24.36
N SER A 431 -1.70 37.62 -23.99
CA SER A 431 -2.21 36.66 -24.98
C SER A 431 -3.52 37.11 -25.64
N GLY A 432 -4.42 37.78 -24.92
CA GLY A 432 -5.63 38.38 -25.50
C GLY A 432 -5.35 39.41 -26.59
N GLU A 433 -4.38 40.29 -26.35
CA GLU A 433 -3.95 41.29 -27.34
C GLU A 433 -3.19 40.63 -28.52
N ALA A 434 -2.29 39.67 -28.25
CA ALA A 434 -1.51 38.99 -29.29
C ALA A 434 -2.34 38.05 -30.20
N LEU A 435 -3.34 37.34 -29.63
CA LEU A 435 -4.15 36.34 -30.33
C LEU A 435 -5.38 36.95 -31.04
N LYS A 436 -5.48 38.28 -31.11
CA LYS A 436 -6.61 38.99 -31.71
C LYS A 436 -6.66 38.89 -33.24
N ASN A 437 -5.50 38.75 -33.89
CA ASN A 437 -5.37 38.77 -35.36
C ASN A 437 -5.54 37.39 -36.05
N TYR A 438 -6.00 36.38 -35.30
CA TYR A 438 -6.23 35.01 -35.80
C TYR A 438 -7.72 34.76 -36.03
N ASP A 439 -8.09 34.16 -37.15
CA ASP A 439 -9.50 33.98 -37.54
C ASP A 439 -10.21 32.91 -36.69
N ALA A 440 -9.44 31.90 -36.26
CA ALA A 440 -9.83 30.85 -35.33
C ALA A 440 -8.94 30.85 -34.08
N LEU A 441 -9.49 30.47 -32.94
CA LEU A 441 -8.76 30.35 -31.67
C LEU A 441 -9.40 29.26 -30.82
N TYR A 442 -8.65 28.20 -30.49
CA TYR A 442 -9.06 27.17 -29.54
C TYR A 442 -8.32 27.34 -28.22
N SER A 443 -9.06 27.74 -27.18
CA SER A 443 -8.56 28.01 -25.84
C SER A 443 -8.90 26.86 -24.88
N TRP A 444 -7.91 26.03 -24.56
CA TRP A 444 -8.04 24.89 -23.65
C TRP A 444 -7.91 25.32 -22.19
N HIS A 445 -8.76 24.76 -21.32
CA HIS A 445 -8.72 24.96 -19.88
C HIS A 445 -8.97 23.67 -19.10
N HIS A 446 -8.44 23.61 -17.88
CA HIS A 446 -8.65 22.50 -16.95
C HIS A 446 -9.94 22.65 -16.10
N ARG A 447 -10.64 23.80 -16.18
CA ARG A 447 -11.96 24.04 -15.53
C ARG A 447 -12.87 24.94 -16.37
N ILE A 448 -14.17 24.68 -16.25
CA ILE A 448 -15.25 25.46 -16.88
C ILE A 448 -15.25 26.93 -16.45
N SER A 449 -15.08 27.20 -15.15
CA SER A 449 -15.07 28.57 -14.60
C SER A 449 -13.97 29.44 -15.20
N LEU A 450 -12.76 28.89 -15.33
CA LEU A 450 -11.62 29.57 -15.96
C LEU A 450 -11.92 29.88 -17.44
N GLY A 451 -12.37 28.88 -18.21
CA GLY A 451 -12.74 29.05 -19.61
C GLY A 451 -13.92 30.01 -19.85
N ARG A 452 -14.84 30.17 -18.89
CA ARG A 452 -15.88 31.22 -18.96
C ARG A 452 -15.35 32.60 -18.58
N SER A 453 -14.44 32.70 -17.59
CA SER A 453 -13.88 33.98 -17.14
C SER A 453 -13.07 34.71 -18.22
N ILE A 454 -12.39 33.95 -19.10
CA ILE A 454 -11.45 34.48 -20.11
C ILE A 454 -12.14 35.00 -21.39
N GLN A 455 -13.45 34.75 -21.57
CA GLN A 455 -14.18 35.01 -22.82
C GLN A 455 -14.02 36.44 -23.35
N LYS A 456 -14.05 37.44 -22.46
CA LYS A 456 -13.90 38.86 -22.81
C LYS A 456 -12.47 39.20 -23.22
N THR A 457 -11.47 38.60 -22.58
CA THR A 457 -10.05 38.91 -22.77
C THR A 457 -9.50 38.35 -24.08
N LEU A 458 -9.91 37.12 -24.46
CA LEU A 458 -9.49 36.47 -25.70
C LEU A 458 -10.44 36.71 -26.89
N GLU A 459 -11.57 37.41 -26.71
CA GLU A 459 -12.64 37.54 -27.72
C GLU A 459 -13.10 36.15 -28.25
N VAL A 460 -13.48 35.27 -27.32
CA VAL A 460 -13.91 33.87 -27.58
C VAL A 460 -15.29 33.58 -27.00
N THR A 461 -16.04 32.67 -27.62
CA THR A 461 -17.28 32.14 -27.04
C THR A 461 -17.01 30.82 -26.32
N TYR A 462 -17.62 30.61 -25.15
CA TYR A 462 -17.54 29.33 -24.47
C TYR A 462 -18.34 28.26 -25.23
N PHE A 463 -17.85 27.01 -25.27
CA PHE A 463 -18.39 25.91 -26.08
C PHE A 463 -19.93 25.79 -26.05
N ASP A 464 -20.54 25.74 -24.86
CA ASP A 464 -21.99 25.57 -24.72
C ASP A 464 -22.81 26.70 -25.37
N ASP A 465 -22.21 27.90 -25.50
CA ASP A 465 -22.84 29.12 -26.00
C ASP A 465 -22.57 29.36 -27.50
N LEU A 466 -21.86 28.46 -28.20
CA LEU A 466 -21.54 28.57 -29.64
C LEU A 466 -22.76 28.69 -30.55
N HIS A 467 -23.92 28.21 -30.12
CA HIS A 467 -25.19 28.36 -30.85
C HIS A 467 -25.64 29.83 -30.96
N LYS A 468 -25.16 30.71 -30.07
CA LYS A 468 -25.38 32.18 -30.10
C LYS A 468 -24.21 32.95 -30.74
N ALA A 469 -23.09 32.29 -31.04
CA ALA A 469 -21.86 32.95 -31.47
C ALA A 469 -21.94 33.47 -32.92
N ARG A 470 -21.38 34.66 -33.16
CA ARG A 470 -21.17 35.20 -34.52
C ARG A 470 -19.99 34.52 -35.22
N ASN A 471 -18.85 34.41 -34.53
CA ASN A 471 -17.72 33.59 -34.97
C ASN A 471 -17.72 32.28 -34.17
N LYS A 472 -17.89 31.14 -34.85
CA LYS A 472 -17.94 29.80 -34.24
C LYS A 472 -16.57 29.11 -34.14
N HIS A 473 -15.52 29.73 -34.65
CA HIS A 473 -14.15 29.21 -34.69
C HIS A 473 -13.24 29.81 -33.60
N ARG A 474 -13.69 30.85 -32.88
CA ARG A 474 -13.05 31.39 -31.67
C ARG A 474 -13.74 30.87 -30.40
N VAL A 475 -13.22 29.78 -29.85
CA VAL A 475 -13.86 28.93 -28.83
C VAL A 475 -12.98 28.79 -27.58
N SER A 476 -13.60 28.88 -26.41
CA SER A 476 -13.02 28.46 -25.12
C SER A 476 -13.75 27.26 -24.54
N PHE A 477 -13.02 26.32 -23.94
CA PHE A 477 -13.59 25.07 -23.45
C PHE A 477 -12.78 24.41 -22.34
N CYS A 478 -13.48 23.64 -21.50
CA CYS A 478 -12.83 22.63 -20.65
C CYS A 478 -12.35 21.47 -21.54
N ALA A 479 -11.16 20.91 -21.25
CA ALA A 479 -10.51 19.88 -22.08
C ALA A 479 -11.41 18.66 -22.41
N GLN A 480 -12.39 18.33 -21.57
CA GLN A 480 -13.41 17.28 -21.79
C GLN A 480 -14.28 17.46 -23.06
N ARG A 481 -14.23 18.64 -23.70
CA ARG A 481 -15.00 18.99 -24.91
C ARG A 481 -14.14 19.09 -26.17
N SER A 482 -12.82 18.94 -26.07
CA SER A 482 -11.88 19.16 -27.19
C SER A 482 -12.21 18.35 -28.44
N GLN A 483 -12.62 17.09 -28.26
CA GLN A 483 -12.99 16.14 -29.30
C GLN A 483 -14.26 16.51 -30.08
N GLN A 484 -15.00 17.54 -29.66
CA GLN A 484 -16.21 18.03 -30.33
C GLN A 484 -15.91 19.20 -31.29
N LEU A 485 -14.63 19.59 -31.43
CA LEU A 485 -14.17 20.72 -32.25
C LEU A 485 -13.31 20.24 -33.41
N ASN A 486 -13.68 20.64 -34.64
CA ASN A 486 -12.94 20.31 -35.85
C ASN A 486 -11.52 20.93 -35.82
N PRO A 487 -10.43 20.14 -35.83
CA PRO A 487 -9.06 20.65 -35.86
C PRO A 487 -8.75 21.47 -37.13
N GLY A 488 -9.40 21.15 -38.26
CA GLY A 488 -9.18 21.81 -39.55
C GLY A 488 -9.38 23.32 -39.52
N ASN A 489 -10.23 23.83 -38.63
CA ASN A 489 -10.45 25.26 -38.41
C ASN A 489 -9.17 26.03 -38.02
N LEU A 490 -8.13 25.35 -37.51
CA LEU A 490 -6.88 25.98 -37.10
C LEU A 490 -5.84 26.09 -38.24
N ARG A 491 -6.02 25.38 -39.37
CA ARG A 491 -4.97 25.17 -40.40
C ARG A 491 -4.52 26.43 -41.14
N GLU A 492 -5.40 27.40 -41.38
CA GLU A 492 -5.09 28.56 -42.24
C GLU A 492 -4.48 29.74 -41.46
N ASN A 493 -5.21 30.24 -40.47
CA ASN A 493 -4.82 31.37 -39.63
C ASN A 493 -5.36 31.20 -38.21
N GLY A 494 -5.26 29.98 -37.67
CA GLY A 494 -5.73 29.65 -36.33
C GLY A 494 -4.71 29.90 -35.23
N ALA A 495 -5.18 29.83 -34.00
CA ALA A 495 -4.34 29.76 -32.82
C ALA A 495 -4.81 28.64 -31.88
N LEU A 496 -3.88 27.80 -31.43
CA LEU A 496 -4.08 26.93 -30.27
C LEU A 496 -3.50 27.65 -29.04
N PHE A 497 -4.32 27.82 -28.00
CA PHE A 497 -3.91 28.48 -26.77
C PHE A 497 -4.20 27.62 -25.55
N ILE A 498 -3.20 27.46 -24.69
CA ILE A 498 -3.36 26.77 -23.40
C ILE A 498 -2.75 27.64 -22.29
N ASP A 499 -3.60 28.23 -21.45
CA ASP A 499 -3.20 28.90 -20.19
C ASP A 499 -3.19 27.87 -19.05
N GLU A 500 -2.28 28.06 -18.08
CA GLU A 500 -1.97 27.08 -17.03
C GLU A 500 -1.69 25.67 -17.63
N CYS A 501 -0.80 25.64 -18.63
CA CYS A 501 -0.50 24.50 -19.50
C CYS A 501 -0.25 23.17 -18.75
N ASP A 502 0.59 23.18 -17.72
CA ASP A 502 0.88 22.04 -16.84
C ASP A 502 -0.41 21.44 -16.26
N GLN A 503 -1.35 22.28 -15.80
CA GLN A 503 -2.61 21.81 -15.21
C GLN A 503 -3.58 21.28 -16.25
N VAL A 504 -3.55 21.82 -17.48
CA VAL A 504 -4.36 21.28 -18.59
C VAL A 504 -3.83 19.92 -19.03
N LEU A 505 -2.51 19.78 -19.18
CA LEU A 505 -1.84 18.55 -19.58
C LEU A 505 -1.84 17.48 -18.47
N ASP A 506 -2.00 17.85 -17.20
CA ASP A 506 -2.33 16.90 -16.14
C ASP A 506 -3.82 16.52 -16.16
N PHE A 507 -4.72 17.49 -16.33
CA PHE A 507 -6.16 17.28 -16.26
C PHE A 507 -6.73 16.34 -17.34
N ILE A 508 -6.10 16.23 -18.51
CA ILE A 508 -6.48 15.22 -19.53
C ILE A 508 -6.36 13.78 -19.02
N PHE A 509 -5.50 13.52 -18.02
CA PHE A 509 -5.37 12.22 -17.35
C PHE A 509 -6.30 12.05 -16.14
N SER A 510 -7.16 13.03 -15.84
CA SER A 510 -8.15 12.90 -14.77
C SER A 510 -9.27 11.91 -15.12
N LEU A 511 -9.95 11.38 -14.10
CA LEU A 511 -11.15 10.54 -14.27
C LEU A 511 -12.29 11.27 -14.99
N LEU A 512 -12.33 12.61 -14.93
CA LEU A 512 -13.33 13.43 -15.62
C LEU A 512 -13.13 13.43 -17.14
N CYS A 513 -11.89 13.33 -17.61
CA CYS A 513 -11.58 13.18 -19.03
C CYS A 513 -11.75 11.73 -19.53
N ASN A 514 -11.79 10.74 -18.62
CA ASN A 514 -12.12 9.35 -18.97
C ASN A 514 -13.61 8.98 -18.74
N SER A 515 -14.49 9.98 -18.58
CA SER A 515 -15.94 9.74 -18.59
C SER A 515 -16.36 9.09 -19.91
N ASN A 516 -17.15 8.01 -19.86
CA ASN A 516 -17.58 7.23 -21.03
C ASN A 516 -16.43 6.67 -21.89
N ASN A 517 -15.24 6.50 -21.32
CA ASN A 517 -14.01 6.08 -22.00
C ASN A 517 -13.45 7.10 -23.02
N ASN A 518 -13.84 8.39 -22.92
CA ASN A 518 -13.48 9.43 -23.90
C ASN A 518 -12.00 9.89 -23.87
N ARG A 519 -11.12 9.36 -23.00
CA ARG A 519 -9.75 9.87 -22.90
C ARG A 519 -8.98 9.77 -24.23
N PRO A 520 -8.96 8.64 -24.97
CA PRO A 520 -8.27 8.56 -26.26
C PRO A 520 -8.70 9.64 -27.25
N LEU A 521 -10.00 9.98 -27.30
CA LEU A 521 -10.52 11.09 -28.12
C LEU A 521 -9.95 12.46 -27.73
N ILE A 522 -9.82 12.73 -26.43
CA ILE A 522 -9.29 14.00 -25.92
C ILE A 522 -7.79 14.12 -26.21
N LEU A 523 -7.03 13.03 -26.05
CA LEU A 523 -5.61 12.99 -26.41
C LEU A 523 -5.42 13.21 -27.92
N ASN A 524 -6.22 12.54 -28.75
CA ASN A 524 -6.21 12.72 -30.20
C ASN A 524 -6.57 14.15 -30.62
N ALA A 525 -7.57 14.75 -29.96
CA ALA A 525 -7.96 16.13 -30.23
C ALA A 525 -6.84 17.14 -29.93
N LEU A 526 -6.04 16.92 -28.87
CA LEU A 526 -4.87 17.77 -28.61
C LEU A 526 -3.80 17.62 -29.71
N HIS A 527 -3.51 16.38 -30.12
CA HIS A 527 -2.53 16.08 -31.16
C HIS A 527 -2.93 16.71 -32.51
N GLU A 528 -4.14 16.46 -32.99
CA GLU A 528 -4.67 17.02 -34.22
C GLU A 528 -4.77 18.55 -34.20
N GLN A 529 -5.22 19.14 -33.09
CA GLN A 529 -5.34 20.61 -32.98
C GLN A 529 -3.97 21.29 -32.93
N LEU A 530 -2.96 20.66 -32.32
CA LEU A 530 -1.58 21.14 -32.36
C LEU A 530 -1.04 21.10 -33.79
N GLN A 531 -1.13 19.96 -34.48
CA GLN A 531 -0.63 19.83 -35.85
C GLN A 531 -1.33 20.77 -36.82
N ALA A 532 -2.66 20.95 -36.68
CA ALA A 532 -3.40 21.92 -37.46
C ALA A 532 -2.96 23.37 -37.16
N ALA A 533 -2.78 23.73 -35.89
CA ALA A 533 -2.33 25.08 -35.52
C ALA A 533 -0.94 25.42 -36.07
N VAL A 534 0.02 24.49 -36.04
CA VAL A 534 1.39 24.75 -36.54
C VAL A 534 1.53 24.61 -38.06
N PHE A 535 0.47 24.27 -38.79
CA PHE A 535 0.50 24.21 -40.26
C PHE A 535 0.47 25.61 -40.91
N GLY A 536 -0.34 26.54 -40.38
CA GLY A 536 -0.44 27.93 -40.89
C GLY A 536 -0.76 29.00 -39.83
N GLY A 537 -0.97 28.57 -38.59
CA GLY A 537 -1.32 29.39 -37.43
C GLY A 537 -0.20 29.43 -36.39
N VAL A 538 -0.56 29.49 -35.10
CA VAL A 538 0.38 29.45 -33.96
C VAL A 538 -0.11 28.54 -32.84
N ALA A 539 0.83 28.01 -32.04
CA ALA A 539 0.50 27.35 -30.77
C ALA A 539 1.21 28.07 -29.61
N LEU A 540 0.44 28.52 -28.61
CA LEU A 540 0.92 29.25 -27.44
C LEU A 540 0.54 28.51 -26.15
N PHE A 541 1.56 28.11 -25.39
CA PHE A 541 1.44 27.40 -24.12
C PHE A 541 2.01 28.26 -23.00
N MET A 542 1.23 28.56 -21.96
CA MET A 542 1.64 29.46 -20.88
C MET A 542 1.48 28.85 -19.50
N SER A 543 2.46 29.04 -18.61
CA SER A 543 2.34 28.77 -17.18
C SER A 543 3.46 29.46 -16.38
N ALA A 544 3.46 29.31 -15.06
CA ALA A 544 4.68 29.46 -14.23
C ALA A 544 5.43 28.12 -14.05
N ASP A 545 4.76 27.00 -14.33
CA ASP A 545 5.10 25.66 -13.83
C ASP A 545 5.44 24.64 -14.94
N ILE A 546 5.70 25.10 -16.18
CA ILE A 546 6.15 24.25 -17.30
C ILE A 546 7.55 23.69 -17.01
N ALA A 547 7.68 22.37 -17.07
CA ALA A 547 8.94 21.64 -16.94
C ALA A 547 9.30 20.95 -18.27
N MET A 548 10.40 20.21 -18.29
CA MET A 548 10.88 19.53 -19.50
C MET A 548 9.87 18.53 -20.07
N LYS A 549 9.07 17.88 -19.22
CA LYS A 549 8.07 16.87 -19.59
C LYS A 549 6.93 17.43 -20.46
N GLU A 550 6.41 18.63 -20.16
CA GLU A 550 5.40 19.30 -21.01
C GLU A 550 6.00 19.68 -22.38
N VAL A 551 7.23 20.20 -22.38
CA VAL A 551 7.94 20.54 -23.63
C VAL A 551 8.17 19.29 -24.48
N MET A 552 8.54 18.17 -23.88
CA MET A 552 8.75 16.90 -24.58
C MET A 552 7.46 16.30 -25.14
N LEU A 553 6.34 16.35 -24.42
CA LEU A 553 5.05 15.93 -24.99
C LEU A 553 4.74 16.72 -26.27
N ILE A 554 4.76 18.06 -26.19
CA ILE A 554 4.39 18.91 -27.33
C ILE A 554 5.38 18.77 -28.49
N HIS A 555 6.69 18.67 -28.22
CA HIS A 555 7.71 18.39 -29.23
C HIS A 555 7.45 17.06 -29.94
N SER A 556 7.07 16.00 -29.22
CA SER A 556 6.75 14.68 -29.80
C SER A 556 5.44 14.63 -30.58
N LEU A 557 4.50 15.55 -30.34
CA LEU A 557 3.23 15.64 -31.08
C LEU A 557 3.28 16.59 -32.29
N ALA A 558 4.23 17.53 -32.30
CA ALA A 558 4.42 18.51 -33.36
C ALA A 558 4.81 17.85 -34.70
N LEU A 559 4.65 18.59 -35.81
CA LEU A 559 5.15 18.14 -37.12
C LEU A 559 6.69 18.14 -37.11
N PRO A 560 7.38 17.18 -37.76
CA PRO A 560 8.83 17.16 -37.82
C PRO A 560 9.42 18.48 -38.35
N GLY A 561 10.36 19.06 -37.62
CA GLY A 561 10.98 20.35 -37.96
C GLY A 561 10.20 21.60 -37.54
N THR A 562 9.06 21.46 -36.84
CA THR A 562 8.32 22.62 -36.27
C THR A 562 9.23 23.41 -35.32
N PRO A 563 9.47 24.71 -35.54
CA PRO A 563 10.26 25.52 -34.62
C PRO A 563 9.57 25.65 -33.25
N ILE A 564 10.35 25.46 -32.18
CA ILE A 564 9.90 25.67 -30.80
C ILE A 564 10.77 26.75 -30.14
N GLU A 565 10.12 27.69 -29.45
CA GLU A 565 10.77 28.71 -28.63
C GLU A 565 10.18 28.73 -27.22
N ILE A 566 11.03 28.90 -26.21
CA ILE A 566 10.66 29.06 -24.80
C ILE A 566 11.04 30.47 -24.34
N VAL A 567 10.05 31.27 -24.00
CA VAL A 567 10.22 32.58 -23.36
C VAL A 567 10.19 32.39 -21.84
N ILE A 568 11.28 32.70 -21.15
CA ILE A 568 11.40 32.62 -19.69
C ILE A 568 11.41 34.04 -19.13
N ASN A 569 10.42 34.38 -18.31
CA ASN A 569 10.37 35.63 -17.57
C ASN A 569 10.94 35.45 -16.16
N GLU A 570 12.14 35.99 -15.94
CA GLU A 570 12.94 35.89 -14.71
C GLU A 570 12.52 36.90 -13.63
N TYR A 571 11.43 37.64 -13.83
CA TYR A 571 10.88 38.55 -12.82
C TYR A 571 10.55 37.81 -11.53
N GLN A 572 11.06 38.29 -10.39
CA GLN A 572 10.66 37.79 -9.08
C GLN A 572 9.73 38.81 -8.40
N PRO A 573 8.46 38.43 -8.10
CA PRO A 573 7.57 39.30 -7.34
C PRO A 573 8.04 39.39 -5.87
N GLU A 574 7.80 40.55 -5.25
CA GLU A 574 7.92 40.68 -3.79
C GLU A 574 6.86 39.81 -3.11
N GLN A 575 7.28 38.98 -2.15
CA GLN A 575 6.42 38.04 -1.43
C GLN A 575 6.25 38.46 0.04
N GLY A 576 5.17 38.01 0.66
CA GLY A 576 4.93 38.16 2.10
C GLY A 576 5.72 37.16 2.96
N ILE A 577 5.49 37.23 4.27
CA ILE A 577 6.11 36.35 5.28
C ILE A 577 5.25 35.11 5.47
N VAL A 578 5.86 33.92 5.42
CA VAL A 578 5.19 32.65 5.72
C VAL A 578 5.58 32.19 7.12
N ASN A 579 4.58 32.06 8.00
CA ASN A 579 4.68 31.40 9.29
C ASN A 579 4.32 29.91 9.05
N PHE A 580 5.33 29.06 8.89
CA PHE A 580 5.15 27.65 8.56
C PHE A 580 5.12 26.82 9.85
N SER A 581 4.04 26.06 10.04
CA SER A 581 3.81 25.25 11.23
C SER A 581 4.64 23.97 11.22
N ASN A 582 5.43 23.74 12.26
CA ASN A 582 6.10 22.47 12.54
C ASN A 582 5.23 21.48 13.36
N ASP A 583 4.05 21.90 13.79
CA ASP A 583 3.13 21.06 14.58
C ASP A 583 2.67 19.81 13.82
N LYS A 584 2.53 18.69 14.54
CA LYS A 584 2.07 17.40 13.98
C LYS A 584 0.64 17.43 13.43
N LYS A 585 -0.13 18.48 13.74
CA LYS A 585 -1.56 18.61 13.49
C LYS A 585 -1.94 20.09 13.32
N PRO A 586 -3.08 20.40 12.68
CA PRO A 586 -3.48 21.76 12.39
C PRO A 586 -4.16 22.52 13.55
N ASP A 587 -4.41 21.89 14.70
CA ASP A 587 -5.24 22.46 15.78
C ASP A 587 -4.64 23.71 16.43
N GLY A 588 -3.32 23.82 16.55
CA GLY A 588 -2.65 25.05 16.97
C GLY A 588 -2.84 26.20 15.96
N LEU A 589 -2.74 25.89 14.67
CA LEU A 589 -2.96 26.87 13.60
C LEU A 589 -4.43 27.33 13.54
N ALA A 590 -5.38 26.43 13.78
CA ALA A 590 -6.80 26.76 13.90
C ALA A 590 -7.07 27.65 15.13
N ALA A 591 -6.41 27.39 16.26
CA ALA A 591 -6.47 28.27 17.43
C ALA A 591 -5.89 29.67 17.12
N LYS A 592 -4.82 29.76 16.32
CA LYS A 592 -4.27 31.04 15.86
C LYS A 592 -5.23 31.82 14.95
N LEU A 593 -5.96 31.13 14.08
CA LEU A 593 -7.02 31.73 13.26
C LEU A 593 -8.13 32.33 14.14
N ILE A 594 -8.59 31.59 15.15
CA ILE A 594 -9.60 32.06 16.13
C ILE A 594 -9.10 33.30 16.89
N GLU A 595 -7.83 33.32 17.30
CA GLU A 595 -7.20 34.49 17.96
C GLU A 595 -7.28 35.75 17.08
N LEU A 596 -6.85 35.68 15.81
CA LEU A 596 -6.87 36.82 14.91
C LEU A 596 -8.30 37.30 14.58
N LEU A 597 -9.26 36.39 14.50
CA LEU A 597 -10.68 36.73 14.27
C LEU A 597 -11.35 37.35 15.50
N ARG A 598 -10.96 36.95 16.72
CA ARG A 598 -11.34 37.63 17.97
C ARG A 598 -10.78 39.07 18.03
N ASP A 599 -9.57 39.28 17.51
CA ASP A 599 -8.96 40.59 17.27
C ASP A 599 -9.61 41.38 16.10
N LYS A 600 -10.67 40.86 15.47
CA LYS A 600 -11.35 41.42 14.28
C LYS A 600 -10.40 41.70 13.09
N LYS A 601 -9.38 40.87 12.90
CA LYS A 601 -8.47 40.91 11.73
C LYS A 601 -9.02 40.00 10.63
N PRO A 602 -9.32 40.50 9.41
CA PRO A 602 -9.88 39.67 8.34
C PRO A 602 -8.91 38.58 7.86
N CYS A 603 -9.41 37.36 7.71
CA CYS A 603 -8.61 36.19 7.30
C CYS A 603 -9.16 35.52 6.03
N PHE A 604 -8.27 35.14 5.12
CA PHE A 604 -8.58 34.21 4.04
C PHE A 604 -8.09 32.81 4.43
N VAL A 605 -8.85 31.76 4.11
CA VAL A 605 -8.50 30.38 4.49
C VAL A 605 -8.62 29.44 3.31
N VAL A 606 -7.51 28.78 2.98
CA VAL A 606 -7.44 27.65 2.07
C VAL A 606 -7.53 26.37 2.89
N ASP A 607 -8.61 25.61 2.70
CA ASP A 607 -8.74 24.27 3.25
C ASP A 607 -8.57 23.25 2.11
N ASP A 608 -7.62 22.33 2.24
CA ASP A 608 -7.28 21.37 1.18
C ASP A 608 -8.23 20.16 1.13
N PHE A 609 -9.18 20.00 2.06
CA PHE A 609 -10.10 18.87 1.99
C PHE A 609 -11.13 19.04 0.87
N LYS A 610 -11.05 18.14 -0.12
CA LYS A 610 -12.07 17.95 -1.17
C LYS A 610 -13.47 17.72 -0.62
N ASN A 611 -13.59 17.13 0.58
CA ASN A 611 -14.86 16.97 1.27
C ASN A 611 -14.99 18.02 2.37
N SER A 612 -15.87 19.01 2.14
CA SER A 612 -15.96 20.19 2.99
C SER A 612 -16.40 19.89 4.43
N TYR A 613 -17.06 18.76 4.72
CA TYR A 613 -17.43 18.45 6.11
C TYR A 613 -16.23 18.18 7.02
N ARG A 614 -15.12 17.61 6.51
CA ARG A 614 -13.92 17.36 7.34
C ARG A 614 -12.98 18.55 7.44
N GLY A 615 -13.06 19.43 6.47
CA GLY A 615 -12.35 20.71 6.42
C GLY A 615 -13.30 21.88 6.68
N GLY A 616 -13.46 22.73 5.66
CA GLY A 616 -14.06 24.06 5.78
C GLY A 616 -15.41 24.20 6.51
N LYS A 617 -16.36 23.25 6.38
CA LYS A 617 -17.65 23.32 7.12
C LYS A 617 -17.45 23.14 8.62
N THR A 618 -16.56 22.22 9.03
CA THR A 618 -16.23 22.04 10.45
C THR A 618 -15.44 23.22 10.98
N LEU A 619 -14.52 23.77 10.18
CA LEU A 619 -13.87 25.01 10.55
C LEU A 619 -14.90 26.14 10.72
N ALA A 620 -15.88 26.26 9.83
CA ALA A 620 -16.94 27.25 9.93
C ALA A 620 -17.81 27.07 11.19
N GLU A 621 -18.20 25.84 11.52
CA GLU A 621 -18.95 25.51 12.74
C GLU A 621 -18.18 25.92 14.01
N ILE A 622 -16.88 25.58 14.07
CA ILE A 622 -15.99 25.97 15.18
C ILE A 622 -15.84 27.50 15.25
N LEU A 623 -15.62 28.16 14.12
CA LEU A 623 -15.46 29.63 14.08
C LEU A 623 -16.74 30.37 14.51
N GLN A 624 -17.92 29.85 14.16
CA GLN A 624 -19.20 30.42 14.60
C GLN A 624 -19.48 30.19 16.09
N ALA A 625 -19.01 29.07 16.65
CA ALA A 625 -19.08 28.81 18.09
C ALA A 625 -18.09 29.67 18.91
N GLU A 626 -16.85 29.82 18.41
CA GLU A 626 -15.75 30.44 19.13
C GLU A 626 -15.63 31.97 18.94
N VAL A 627 -16.24 32.55 17.91
CA VAL A 627 -16.13 33.98 17.58
C VAL A 627 -17.51 34.64 17.45
N THR A 628 -17.85 35.50 18.40
CA THR A 628 -19.11 36.24 18.41
C THR A 628 -19.18 37.26 17.28
N ASP A 629 -20.35 37.35 16.64
CA ASP A 629 -20.66 38.26 15.53
C ASP A 629 -19.61 38.20 14.40
N ILE A 630 -19.32 36.99 13.93
CA ILE A 630 -18.40 36.74 12.80
C ILE A 630 -19.15 36.69 11.46
N LYS A 631 -18.74 37.53 10.50
CA LYS A 631 -19.20 37.47 9.11
C LYS A 631 -18.37 36.46 8.33
N LEU A 632 -18.81 35.20 8.33
CA LEU A 632 -18.14 34.07 7.66
C LEU A 632 -18.79 33.75 6.30
N GLN A 633 -17.96 33.59 5.26
CA GLN A 633 -18.35 33.02 3.98
C GLN A 633 -17.59 31.72 3.72
N ILE A 634 -18.29 30.63 3.43
CA ILE A 634 -17.69 29.36 2.99
C ILE A 634 -18.00 29.09 1.52
N ILE A 635 -17.01 28.62 0.76
CA ILE A 635 -17.13 28.33 -0.67
C ILE A 635 -16.49 26.96 -0.98
N HIS A 636 -17.28 26.02 -1.51
CA HIS A 636 -16.84 24.67 -1.88
C HIS A 636 -17.71 24.10 -3.01
N ALA A 637 -17.28 22.99 -3.62
CA ALA A 637 -17.94 22.38 -4.80
C ALA A 637 -19.46 22.19 -4.69
N GLU A 638 -19.95 21.84 -3.49
CA GLU A 638 -21.39 21.60 -3.25
C GLU A 638 -22.23 22.88 -3.09
N ASN A 639 -21.65 24.04 -2.76
CA ASN A 639 -22.40 25.29 -2.55
C ASN A 639 -22.08 26.37 -3.58
N SER A 640 -21.05 26.21 -4.43
CA SER A 640 -20.75 27.09 -5.57
C SER A 640 -21.88 27.20 -6.61
N GLY A 641 -22.90 26.33 -6.52
CA GLY A 641 -24.12 26.40 -7.31
C GLY A 641 -25.28 27.19 -6.69
N SER A 642 -25.19 27.55 -5.41
CA SER A 642 -26.22 28.31 -4.72
C SER A 642 -26.32 29.74 -5.25
N VAL A 643 -27.49 30.36 -5.11
CA VAL A 643 -27.74 31.71 -5.63
C VAL A 643 -26.88 32.72 -4.87
N GLU A 644 -26.78 32.54 -3.56
CA GLU A 644 -26.06 33.35 -2.60
C GLU A 644 -24.55 33.34 -2.91
N VAL A 645 -23.96 32.15 -3.09
CA VAL A 645 -22.52 32.03 -3.39
C VAL A 645 -22.20 32.54 -4.80
N ARG A 646 -23.10 32.37 -5.77
CA ARG A 646 -22.91 32.97 -7.12
C ARG A 646 -22.92 34.49 -7.06
N GLN A 647 -23.91 35.08 -6.39
CA GLN A 647 -23.98 36.54 -6.18
C GLN A 647 -22.73 37.08 -5.46
N PHE A 648 -22.25 36.36 -4.43
CA PHE A 648 -21.00 36.67 -3.74
C PHE A 648 -19.78 36.60 -4.68
N LEU A 649 -19.67 35.56 -5.52
CA LEU A 649 -18.56 35.40 -6.46
C LEU A 649 -18.57 36.45 -7.57
N ASP A 650 -19.75 36.75 -8.14
CA ASP A 650 -19.91 37.74 -9.22
C ASP A 650 -19.49 39.15 -8.78
N ASN A 651 -19.64 39.48 -7.49
CA ASN A 651 -19.30 40.78 -6.90
C ASN A 651 -18.24 40.68 -5.80
N VAL A 652 -17.37 39.67 -5.83
CA VAL A 652 -16.49 39.30 -4.69
C VAL A 652 -15.65 40.46 -4.15
N ASN A 653 -15.20 41.37 -5.00
CA ASN A 653 -14.40 42.52 -4.60
C ASN A 653 -15.18 43.58 -3.80
N VAL A 654 -16.51 43.60 -3.90
CA VAL A 654 -17.41 44.43 -3.12
C VAL A 654 -17.90 43.66 -1.89
N GLU A 655 -18.49 42.48 -2.09
CA GLU A 655 -19.11 41.69 -1.01
C GLU A 655 -18.10 41.30 0.09
N SER A 656 -16.87 40.96 -0.30
CA SER A 656 -15.84 40.59 0.66
C SER A 656 -15.35 41.75 1.54
N LEU A 657 -15.63 43.01 1.19
CA LEU A 657 -15.24 44.19 2.00
C LEU A 657 -15.85 44.18 3.40
N GLU A 658 -16.97 43.49 3.58
CA GLU A 658 -17.64 43.34 4.86
C GLU A 658 -17.38 41.97 5.52
N THR A 659 -16.79 41.00 4.81
CA THR A 659 -16.58 39.64 5.33
C THR A 659 -15.35 39.57 6.26
N ASP A 660 -15.48 38.92 7.42
CA ASP A 660 -14.37 38.71 8.37
C ASP A 660 -13.51 37.50 7.98
N VAL A 661 -14.13 36.42 7.51
CA VAL A 661 -13.41 35.23 7.07
C VAL A 661 -14.02 34.60 5.82
N ILE A 662 -13.17 34.26 4.85
CA ILE A 662 -13.55 33.46 3.67
C ILE A 662 -12.81 32.13 3.73
N VAL A 663 -13.56 31.02 3.72
CA VAL A 663 -13.02 29.65 3.70
C VAL A 663 -13.28 29.00 2.34
N VAL A 664 -12.23 28.60 1.62
CA VAL A 664 -12.33 28.00 0.27
C VAL A 664 -11.75 26.59 0.20
N SER A 665 -12.38 25.73 -0.61
CA SER A 665 -11.87 24.38 -0.92
C SER A 665 -11.16 24.29 -2.29
N PRO A 666 -10.42 23.19 -2.60
CA PRO A 666 -9.63 23.05 -3.84
C PRO A 666 -10.41 23.31 -5.13
N SER A 667 -11.71 23.03 -5.11
CA SER A 667 -12.58 23.05 -6.28
C SER A 667 -12.92 24.46 -6.79
N VAL A 668 -12.83 25.49 -5.96
CA VAL A 668 -13.25 26.87 -6.30
C VAL A 668 -12.11 27.88 -6.40
N ILE A 669 -10.90 27.51 -5.96
CA ILE A 669 -9.71 28.38 -5.94
C ILE A 669 -9.41 29.06 -7.28
N SER A 670 -9.43 28.34 -8.41
CA SER A 670 -8.95 28.89 -9.68
C SER A 670 -9.85 29.98 -10.29
N GLY A 671 -11.11 30.10 -9.84
CA GLY A 671 -12.05 31.14 -10.28
C GLY A 671 -12.12 32.39 -9.41
N LEU A 672 -11.36 32.45 -8.31
CA LEU A 672 -11.43 33.55 -7.34
C LEU A 672 -10.28 34.56 -7.55
N SER A 673 -10.59 35.86 -7.61
CA SER A 673 -9.59 36.94 -7.55
C SER A 673 -10.11 38.05 -6.63
N ILE A 674 -9.45 38.22 -5.47
CA ILE A 674 -9.80 39.25 -4.48
C ILE A 674 -8.68 40.29 -4.50
N GLU A 675 -9.01 41.47 -5.02
CA GLU A 675 -8.07 42.54 -5.39
C GLU A 675 -8.23 43.78 -4.49
N ASN A 676 -9.24 43.80 -3.63
CA ASN A 676 -9.53 44.91 -2.70
C ASN A 676 -8.54 45.04 -1.52
N GLY A 677 -7.58 44.12 -1.37
CA GLY A 677 -6.52 44.19 -0.34
C GLY A 677 -6.97 43.97 1.11
N ARG A 678 -8.22 43.56 1.37
CA ARG A 678 -8.76 43.42 2.75
C ARG A 678 -8.09 42.32 3.57
N PHE A 679 -7.78 41.17 2.95
CA PHE A 679 -7.26 40.00 3.66
C PHE A 679 -5.74 40.04 3.75
N LYS A 680 -5.23 40.60 4.85
CA LYS A 680 -3.78 40.68 5.16
C LYS A 680 -3.20 39.41 5.78
N HIS A 681 -4.06 38.50 6.21
CA HIS A 681 -3.72 37.21 6.78
C HIS A 681 -4.35 36.08 5.96
N CYS A 682 -3.54 35.13 5.50
CA CYS A 682 -3.98 33.95 4.74
C CYS A 682 -3.55 32.67 5.45
N PHE A 683 -4.49 31.77 5.71
CA PHE A 683 -4.26 30.47 6.33
C PHE A 683 -4.35 29.36 5.29
N ALA A 684 -3.53 28.32 5.41
CA ALA A 684 -3.62 27.12 4.59
C ALA A 684 -3.51 25.83 5.42
N PHE A 685 -4.47 24.92 5.24
CA PHE A 685 -4.55 23.62 5.90
C PHE A 685 -4.39 22.51 4.86
N VAL A 686 -3.14 22.06 4.63
CA VAL A 686 -2.79 21.22 3.48
C VAL A 686 -2.63 19.74 3.83
N ASN A 687 -3.28 18.88 3.06
CA ASN A 687 -3.35 17.43 3.25
C ASN A 687 -2.91 16.64 1.99
N GLY A 688 -2.45 17.32 0.94
CA GLY A 688 -1.92 16.74 -0.29
C GLY A 688 -3.00 16.36 -1.29
N ILE A 689 -4.10 17.12 -1.34
CA ILE A 689 -5.11 17.04 -2.40
C ILE A 689 -4.78 18.05 -3.51
N LEU A 690 -4.34 19.26 -3.13
CA LEU A 690 -3.61 20.21 -3.97
C LEU A 690 -2.12 19.82 -4.02
N SER A 691 -1.49 20.01 -5.18
CA SER A 691 -0.03 20.00 -5.30
C SER A 691 0.59 21.23 -4.61
N ASP A 692 1.91 21.21 -4.42
CA ASP A 692 2.71 22.36 -3.98
C ASP A 692 2.49 23.61 -4.86
N SER A 693 2.56 23.46 -6.19
CA SER A 693 2.31 24.57 -7.14
C SER A 693 0.90 25.15 -7.00
N GLN A 694 -0.10 24.31 -6.77
CA GLN A 694 -1.50 24.71 -6.59
C GLN A 694 -1.76 25.33 -5.21
N VAL A 695 -1.07 24.89 -4.15
CA VAL A 695 -1.09 25.55 -2.83
C VAL A 695 -0.60 26.99 -2.96
N LEU A 696 0.51 27.22 -3.67
CA LEU A 696 0.99 28.58 -3.95
C LEU A 696 -0.02 29.39 -4.79
N GLN A 697 -0.74 28.76 -5.74
CA GLN A 697 -1.81 29.46 -6.46
C GLN A 697 -3.04 29.77 -5.58
N ALA A 698 -3.28 28.98 -4.52
CA ALA A 698 -4.41 29.14 -3.62
C ALA A 698 -4.21 30.28 -2.62
N ILE A 699 -3.04 30.34 -1.97
CA ILE A 699 -2.74 31.37 -0.97
C ILE A 699 -2.66 32.78 -1.57
N ASN A 700 -2.33 32.89 -2.87
CA ASN A 700 -2.20 34.15 -3.61
C ASN A 700 -3.51 34.68 -4.23
N ARG A 701 -4.66 34.07 -3.92
CA ARG A 701 -5.99 34.53 -4.38
C ARG A 701 -6.41 35.86 -3.73
N PRO A 702 -6.18 36.11 -2.42
CA PRO A 702 -6.20 37.45 -1.85
C PRO A 702 -4.92 38.22 -2.25
N ARG A 703 -5.06 39.21 -3.14
CA ARG A 703 -3.96 40.10 -3.54
C ARG A 703 -3.61 41.04 -2.39
N GLY A 704 -2.31 41.28 -2.22
CA GLY A 704 -1.80 42.16 -1.16
C GLY A 704 -1.83 41.55 0.25
N CYS A 705 -1.96 40.22 0.36
CA CYS A 705 -1.74 39.49 1.60
C CYS A 705 -0.26 39.56 2.03
N GLU A 706 -0.02 39.83 3.31
CA GLU A 706 1.34 40.08 3.86
C GLU A 706 1.82 38.94 4.75
N ASN A 707 0.89 38.24 5.42
CA ASN A 707 1.18 37.20 6.40
C ASN A 707 0.47 35.91 6.03
N PHE A 708 1.24 34.86 5.76
CA PHE A 708 0.74 33.52 5.50
C PHE A 708 0.95 32.64 6.72
N TYR A 709 0.01 31.74 6.99
CA TYR A 709 -0.02 30.82 8.13
C TYR A 709 -0.31 29.42 7.59
N ILE A 710 0.71 28.57 7.45
CA ILE A 710 0.59 27.34 6.67
C ILE A 710 0.88 26.14 7.56
N TRP A 711 -0.05 25.18 7.60
CA TRP A 711 0.17 23.83 8.09
C TRP A 711 0.03 22.85 6.93
N ALA A 712 0.97 21.91 6.84
CA ALA A 712 0.94 20.83 5.88
C ALA A 712 1.24 19.51 6.61
N ALA A 713 0.48 18.46 6.29
CA ALA A 713 0.74 17.13 6.82
C ALA A 713 2.15 16.62 6.43
N ASP A 714 2.80 15.83 7.29
CA ASP A 714 4.07 15.14 6.96
C ASP A 714 3.96 14.34 5.64
N LYS A 715 2.77 13.77 5.38
CA LYS A 715 2.47 12.92 4.22
C LYS A 715 1.10 13.26 3.66
N GLY A 716 1.03 13.40 2.34
CA GLY A 716 -0.19 13.67 1.60
C GLY A 716 -1.10 12.45 1.45
N LEU A 717 -2.37 12.72 1.16
CA LEU A 717 -3.42 11.72 1.03
C LEU A 717 -3.48 11.12 -0.38
N GLY A 718 -3.35 9.80 -0.47
CA GLY A 718 -3.68 9.02 -1.68
C GLY A 718 -2.63 9.08 -2.78
N THR A 719 -1.92 7.96 -2.97
CA THR A 719 -0.90 7.76 -4.00
C THR A 719 -1.41 6.85 -5.11
N GLU A 720 -1.03 7.12 -6.36
CA GLU A 720 -1.29 6.24 -7.50
C GLU A 720 -0.13 5.25 -7.73
N ALA A 721 -0.30 4.26 -8.61
CA ALA A 721 0.73 3.26 -8.97
C ALA A 721 1.50 2.63 -7.77
N GLY A 722 0.82 2.38 -6.65
CA GLY A 722 1.41 1.81 -5.44
C GLY A 722 2.32 2.75 -4.63
N GLY A 723 2.43 4.02 -5.01
CA GLY A 723 3.36 5.01 -4.42
C GLY A 723 4.73 5.05 -5.10
N ALA A 724 4.85 4.55 -6.33
CA ALA A 724 6.03 4.67 -7.18
C ALA A 724 6.45 6.13 -7.40
N ILE A 725 7.74 6.45 -7.30
CA ILE A 725 8.27 7.83 -7.29
C ILE A 725 9.08 8.17 -8.54
N THR A 726 9.37 7.18 -9.38
CA THR A 726 10.03 7.35 -10.67
C THR A 726 9.07 7.00 -11.81
N PRO A 727 9.18 7.64 -12.99
CA PRO A 727 8.31 7.34 -14.12
C PRO A 727 8.43 5.87 -14.58
N GLU A 728 9.62 5.28 -14.45
CA GLU A 728 9.87 3.88 -14.79
C GLU A 728 9.16 2.90 -13.84
N GLU A 729 9.15 3.15 -12.53
CA GLU A 729 8.37 2.34 -11.58
C GLU A 729 6.86 2.43 -11.86
N VAL A 730 6.36 3.62 -12.21
CA VAL A 730 4.94 3.82 -12.60
C VAL A 730 4.63 3.05 -13.89
N HIS A 731 5.47 3.16 -14.91
CA HIS A 731 5.34 2.42 -16.17
C HIS A 731 5.30 0.91 -15.92
N ASN A 732 6.29 0.40 -15.19
CA ASN A 732 6.40 -1.01 -14.83
C ASN A 732 5.27 -1.50 -13.90
N PHE A 733 4.63 -0.63 -13.13
CA PHE A 733 3.40 -0.97 -12.39
C PHE A 733 2.25 -1.25 -13.37
N TYR A 734 1.97 -0.36 -14.32
CA TYR A 734 0.91 -0.57 -15.31
C TYR A 734 1.21 -1.73 -16.25
N ARG A 735 2.46 -1.85 -16.75
CA ARG A 735 2.88 -2.94 -17.64
C ARG A 735 2.68 -4.32 -17.00
N ARG A 736 3.22 -4.56 -15.81
CA ARG A 736 3.05 -5.86 -15.12
C ARG A 736 1.57 -6.19 -14.86
N ASN A 737 0.77 -5.19 -14.47
CA ASN A 737 -0.67 -5.38 -14.26
C ASN A 737 -1.41 -5.74 -15.57
N TYR A 738 -0.96 -5.20 -16.71
CA TYR A 738 -1.48 -5.54 -18.02
C TYR A 738 -1.00 -6.91 -18.52
N GLU A 739 0.27 -7.25 -18.41
CA GLU A 739 0.83 -8.52 -18.90
C GLU A 739 0.14 -9.73 -18.28
N VAL A 740 -0.06 -9.70 -16.95
CA VAL A 740 -0.78 -10.77 -16.24
C VAL A 740 -2.27 -10.80 -16.65
N ARG A 741 -2.89 -9.65 -16.92
CA ARG A 741 -4.26 -9.56 -17.48
C ARG A 741 -4.34 -10.12 -18.90
N ASN A 742 -3.32 -9.88 -19.73
CA ASN A 742 -3.27 -10.34 -21.11
C ASN A 742 -3.11 -11.87 -21.18
N ALA A 743 -2.14 -12.42 -20.44
CA ALA A 743 -1.99 -13.87 -20.27
C ALA A 743 -3.30 -14.52 -19.76
N HIS A 744 -4.00 -13.83 -18.85
CA HIS A 744 -5.33 -14.24 -18.39
C HIS A 744 -6.38 -14.20 -19.50
N PHE A 745 -6.47 -13.18 -20.36
CA PHE A 745 -7.47 -13.17 -21.45
C PHE A 745 -7.19 -14.20 -22.54
N LEU A 746 -5.91 -14.42 -22.86
CA LEU A 746 -5.48 -15.44 -23.83
C LEU A 746 -5.84 -16.87 -23.37
N SER A 747 -5.85 -17.16 -22.06
CA SER A 747 -6.26 -18.48 -21.56
C SER A 747 -7.75 -18.80 -21.72
N TYR A 748 -8.59 -17.81 -22.07
CA TYR A 748 -10.00 -18.03 -22.45
C TYR A 748 -10.19 -18.08 -23.98
N GLY A 749 -9.13 -18.36 -24.76
CA GLY A 749 -9.21 -18.71 -26.18
C GLY A 749 -9.72 -17.60 -27.12
N ASN A 750 -9.70 -16.35 -26.68
CA ASN A 750 -10.15 -15.21 -27.48
C ASN A 750 -8.95 -14.52 -28.15
N ARG A 751 -9.12 -14.06 -29.40
CA ARG A 751 -8.23 -13.04 -29.96
C ARG A 751 -8.43 -11.77 -29.16
N TYR A 752 -7.34 -11.25 -28.61
CA TYR A 752 -7.26 -9.98 -27.92
C TYR A 752 -5.98 -9.31 -28.42
N ASP A 753 -6.10 -8.22 -29.18
CA ASP A 753 -4.92 -7.58 -29.76
C ASP A 753 -4.12 -6.92 -28.63
N VAL A 754 -2.82 -7.19 -28.60
CA VAL A 754 -1.95 -6.78 -27.50
C VAL A 754 -1.56 -5.31 -27.69
N ILE A 755 -1.59 -4.50 -26.62
CA ILE A 755 -0.99 -3.16 -26.67
C ILE A 755 0.53 -3.26 -26.67
N GLU A 756 1.18 -2.61 -27.63
CA GLU A 756 2.61 -2.70 -27.89
C GLU A 756 3.24 -1.31 -28.00
N ASP A 757 2.88 -0.54 -29.03
CA ASP A 757 3.39 0.82 -29.22
C ASP A 757 2.76 1.84 -28.28
N GLU A 758 1.58 1.57 -27.71
CA GLU A 758 0.94 2.46 -26.74
C GLU A 758 1.77 2.63 -25.45
N TRP A 759 2.62 1.64 -25.12
CA TRP A 759 3.60 1.74 -24.04
C TRP A 759 4.70 2.79 -24.28
N LYS A 760 4.92 3.18 -25.54
CA LYS A 760 5.90 4.20 -25.97
C LYS A 760 5.24 5.56 -26.22
N SER A 761 3.91 5.67 -26.03
CA SER A 761 3.16 6.90 -26.29
C SER A 761 3.69 8.07 -25.45
N PRO A 762 3.94 9.26 -26.02
CA PRO A 762 4.40 10.40 -25.25
C PRO A 762 3.37 10.85 -24.20
N PHE A 763 2.08 10.60 -24.44
CA PHE A 763 1.03 10.81 -23.44
C PHE A 763 1.17 9.88 -22.24
N PHE A 764 1.52 8.60 -22.46
CA PHE A 764 1.72 7.66 -21.36
C PHE A 764 3.01 7.95 -20.58
N THR A 765 4.05 8.46 -21.27
CA THR A 765 5.27 8.98 -20.63
C THR A 765 4.95 10.15 -19.70
N LEU A 766 4.28 11.21 -20.18
CA LEU A 766 3.91 12.36 -19.34
C LEU A 766 3.03 11.94 -18.15
N TYR A 767 2.08 11.02 -18.37
CA TYR A 767 1.27 10.48 -17.28
C TYR A 767 2.11 9.80 -16.20
N CYS A 768 3.10 8.98 -16.59
CA CYS A 768 4.01 8.35 -15.64
C CYS A 768 4.86 9.39 -14.88
N GLU A 769 5.29 10.47 -15.54
CA GLU A 769 6.04 11.58 -14.92
C GLU A 769 5.19 12.39 -13.94
N ASN A 770 3.91 12.67 -14.26
CA ASN A 770 2.99 13.36 -13.37
C ASN A 770 2.66 12.52 -12.12
N VAL A 771 2.34 11.23 -12.29
CA VAL A 771 2.06 10.31 -11.16
C VAL A 771 3.30 10.15 -10.27
N ALA A 772 4.49 10.03 -10.86
CA ALA A 772 5.74 9.94 -10.11
C ALA A 772 6.00 11.21 -9.25
N LEU A 773 5.81 12.40 -9.83
CA LEU A 773 5.97 13.67 -9.14
C LEU A 773 4.93 13.86 -8.02
N ASP A 774 3.66 13.56 -8.27
CA ASP A 774 2.59 13.64 -7.26
C ASP A 774 2.85 12.70 -6.07
N ASN A 775 3.24 11.44 -6.35
CA ASN A 775 3.63 10.48 -5.31
C ASN A 775 4.85 10.95 -4.51
N LEU A 776 5.86 11.53 -5.18
CA LEU A 776 7.06 12.09 -4.57
C LEU A 776 6.72 13.26 -3.62
N ILE A 777 5.89 14.19 -4.08
CA ILE A 777 5.39 15.32 -3.28
C ILE A 777 4.64 14.79 -2.06
N LYS A 778 3.69 13.87 -2.25
CA LYS A 778 2.89 13.29 -1.17
C LYS A 778 3.71 12.50 -0.15
N ARG A 779 4.90 11.99 -0.49
CA ARG A 779 5.75 11.28 0.49
C ARG A 779 6.34 12.19 1.56
N ARG A 780 6.62 13.46 1.25
CA ARG A 780 7.16 14.48 2.17
C ARG A 780 6.48 15.84 1.94
N LEU A 781 5.16 15.86 2.06
CA LEU A 781 4.33 16.98 1.60
C LEU A 781 4.73 18.33 2.24
N ASN A 782 4.96 18.35 3.56
CA ASN A 782 5.40 19.56 4.25
C ASN A 782 6.75 20.09 3.75
N PHE A 783 7.71 19.20 3.46
CA PHE A 783 9.02 19.56 2.92
C PHE A 783 8.90 20.22 1.55
N TRP A 784 8.17 19.59 0.61
CA TRP A 784 8.06 20.12 -0.77
C TRP A 784 7.32 21.45 -0.85
N ILE A 785 6.24 21.63 -0.08
CA ILE A 785 5.56 22.92 -0.02
C ILE A 785 6.51 24.00 0.53
N LYS A 786 7.30 23.67 1.56
CA LYS A 786 8.26 24.61 2.15
C LYS A 786 9.41 24.95 1.20
N ASP A 787 10.00 23.96 0.54
CA ASP A 787 11.05 24.14 -0.48
C ASP A 787 10.53 25.01 -1.65
N ARG A 788 9.31 24.73 -2.12
CA ARG A 788 8.66 25.50 -3.18
C ARG A 788 8.37 26.95 -2.79
N LEU A 789 7.95 27.21 -1.56
CA LEU A 789 7.78 28.58 -1.03
C LEU A 789 9.10 29.34 -0.99
N VAL A 790 10.19 28.73 -0.53
CA VAL A 790 11.52 29.34 -0.55
C VAL A 790 11.97 29.62 -1.99
N GLY A 791 11.75 28.67 -2.92
CA GLY A 791 12.09 28.83 -4.34
C GLY A 791 11.32 29.94 -5.06
N GLU A 792 10.09 30.24 -4.64
CA GLU A 792 9.26 31.33 -5.16
C GLU A 792 9.44 32.67 -4.41
N GLY A 793 10.46 32.77 -3.54
CA GLY A 793 10.91 34.02 -2.92
C GLY A 793 10.24 34.39 -1.59
N TYR A 794 9.47 33.49 -0.97
CA TYR A 794 8.84 33.77 0.32
C TYR A 794 9.84 33.79 1.48
N ALA A 795 9.66 34.74 2.39
CA ALA A 795 10.36 34.74 3.67
C ALA A 795 9.70 33.72 4.62
N VAL A 796 10.20 32.48 4.62
CA VAL A 796 9.65 31.39 5.44
C VAL A 796 10.27 31.37 6.85
N VAL A 797 9.42 31.43 7.86
CA VAL A 797 9.74 31.37 9.30
C VAL A 797 9.05 30.15 9.91
N ASP A 798 9.85 29.27 10.50
CA ASP A 798 9.34 28.10 11.22
C ASP A 798 8.70 28.50 12.56
N CYS A 799 7.50 27.98 12.81
CA CYS A 799 6.67 28.29 13.97
C CYS A 799 6.13 27.00 14.64
N GLU A 800 5.96 27.05 15.95
CA GLU A 800 5.17 26.09 16.72
C GLU A 800 3.97 26.84 17.32
N PHE A 801 2.75 26.43 16.98
CA PHE A 801 1.51 26.95 17.53
C PHE A 801 0.98 26.06 18.67
N GLY A 802 1.39 24.79 18.71
CA GLY A 802 1.12 23.84 19.79
C GLY A 802 -0.20 23.06 19.67
N ASP A 803 -0.25 21.86 20.25
CA ASP A 803 -1.44 21.00 20.30
C ASP A 803 -2.57 21.65 21.13
N ASN A 804 -3.76 21.85 20.53
CA ASN A 804 -5.00 22.23 21.20
C ASN A 804 -5.97 21.04 21.22
N LYS A 805 -5.89 20.26 22.30
CA LYS A 805 -6.67 19.02 22.48
C LYS A 805 -8.18 19.23 22.54
N ASP A 806 -8.64 20.38 23.02
CA ASP A 806 -10.07 20.65 23.18
C ASP A 806 -10.69 21.01 21.82
N LEU A 807 -10.00 21.81 21.00
CA LEU A 807 -10.37 22.03 19.59
C LEU A 807 -10.41 20.71 18.79
N VAL A 808 -9.51 19.75 19.07
CA VAL A 808 -9.56 18.40 18.48
C VAL A 808 -10.77 17.57 18.96
N LYS A 809 -11.31 17.82 20.15
CA LYS A 809 -12.59 17.21 20.59
C LYS A 809 -13.76 17.86 19.86
N GLU A 810 -13.81 19.18 19.85
CA GLU A 810 -14.85 19.99 19.19
C GLU A 810 -14.95 19.64 17.70
N GLN A 811 -13.81 19.54 17.00
CA GLN A 811 -13.73 19.11 15.60
C GLN A 811 -14.41 17.74 15.37
N LYS A 812 -14.24 16.78 16.28
CA LYS A 812 -14.87 15.46 16.18
C LYS A 812 -16.38 15.50 16.47
N ILE A 813 -16.82 16.40 17.35
CA ILE A 813 -18.25 16.62 17.64
C ILE A 813 -18.91 17.28 16.42
N ALA A 814 -18.31 18.35 15.88
CA ALA A 814 -18.74 19.03 14.67
C ALA A 814 -18.81 18.09 13.46
N TRP A 815 -17.79 17.24 13.23
CA TRP A 815 -17.84 16.20 12.19
C TRP A 815 -19.11 15.35 12.29
N LYS A 816 -19.43 14.83 13.49
CA LYS A 816 -20.62 13.99 13.69
C LYS A 816 -21.91 14.77 13.50
N LYS A 817 -22.01 16.01 14.01
CA LYS A 817 -23.21 16.86 13.88
C LYS A 817 -23.51 17.21 12.42
N ILE A 818 -22.49 17.63 11.65
CA ILE A 818 -22.64 17.90 10.21
C ILE A 818 -23.01 16.61 9.46
N SER A 819 -22.31 15.52 9.72
CA SER A 819 -22.59 14.19 9.16
C SER A 819 -24.03 13.71 9.42
N ILE A 820 -24.59 13.97 10.61
CA ILE A 820 -25.98 13.68 10.97
C ILE A 820 -26.94 14.59 10.22
N ALA A 821 -26.70 15.90 10.24
CA ALA A 821 -27.56 16.89 9.58
C ALA A 821 -27.69 16.63 8.07
N GLU A 822 -26.57 16.38 7.39
CA GLU A 822 -26.57 16.02 5.95
C GLU A 822 -27.34 14.72 5.69
N ALA A 823 -27.16 13.70 6.54
CA ALA A 823 -27.85 12.43 6.40
C ALA A 823 -29.38 12.57 6.59
N VAL A 824 -29.83 13.39 7.55
CA VAL A 824 -31.24 13.70 7.78
C VAL A 824 -31.83 14.51 6.63
N VAL A 825 -31.10 15.49 6.08
CA VAL A 825 -31.54 16.26 4.89
C VAL A 825 -31.71 15.35 3.67
N ILE A 826 -30.77 14.44 3.41
CA ILE A 826 -30.89 13.43 2.35
C ILE A 826 -32.06 12.48 2.65
N GLY A 827 -32.25 12.08 3.91
CA GLY A 827 -33.36 11.22 4.33
C GLY A 827 -34.73 11.84 4.10
N ASN A 828 -34.88 13.14 4.33
CA ASN A 828 -36.13 13.88 4.20
C ASN A 828 -36.41 14.38 2.77
N ALA A 829 -35.43 14.36 1.86
CA ALA A 829 -35.62 14.79 0.48
C ALA A 829 -36.67 13.96 -0.27
N LYS A 830 -37.20 14.50 -1.38
CA LYS A 830 -38.06 13.71 -2.30
C LYS A 830 -37.24 12.65 -3.05
N LEU A 831 -37.91 11.60 -3.53
CA LEU A 831 -37.37 10.78 -4.60
C LEU A 831 -37.67 11.46 -5.94
N ASN A 832 -36.65 11.59 -6.78
CA ASN A 832 -36.77 12.02 -8.16
C ASN A 832 -37.28 10.87 -9.05
N ASN A 833 -38.07 11.18 -10.07
CA ASN A 833 -38.36 10.24 -11.16
C ASN A 833 -37.17 10.12 -12.13
N GLU A 834 -37.23 9.19 -13.09
CA GLU A 834 -36.12 8.97 -14.04
C GLU A 834 -35.69 10.22 -14.81
N ASP A 835 -36.63 11.02 -15.30
CA ASP A 835 -36.32 12.21 -16.10
C ASP A 835 -35.74 13.34 -15.26
N GLU A 836 -36.21 13.52 -14.03
CA GLU A 836 -35.60 14.41 -13.05
C GLU A 836 -34.17 13.96 -12.72
N GLN A 837 -33.96 12.67 -12.43
CA GLN A 837 -32.65 12.12 -12.09
C GLN A 837 -31.67 12.24 -13.27
N LYS A 838 -32.11 11.96 -14.52
CA LYS A 838 -31.32 12.16 -15.75
C LYS A 838 -30.94 13.63 -15.94
N LYS A 839 -31.86 14.58 -15.72
CA LYS A 839 -31.58 16.03 -15.81
C LYS A 839 -30.56 16.48 -14.77
N LEU A 840 -30.63 15.97 -13.54
CA LEU A 840 -29.66 16.28 -12.49
C LEU A 840 -28.29 15.64 -12.75
N SER A 841 -28.23 14.41 -13.28
CA SER A 841 -26.98 13.80 -13.75
C SER A 841 -26.34 14.63 -14.86
N ALA A 842 -27.11 15.03 -15.87
CA ALA A 842 -26.63 15.87 -16.97
C ALA A 842 -26.11 17.24 -16.50
N LYS A 843 -26.71 17.86 -15.47
CA LYS A 843 -26.14 19.06 -14.81
C LYS A 843 -24.77 18.77 -14.21
N ILE A 844 -24.63 17.69 -13.43
CA ILE A 844 -23.35 17.30 -12.79
C ILE A 844 -22.29 17.00 -13.86
N GLU A 845 -22.64 16.27 -14.91
CA GLU A 845 -21.76 15.94 -16.05
C GLU A 845 -21.34 17.20 -16.84
N ALA A 846 -22.22 18.20 -16.93
CA ALA A 846 -21.90 19.52 -17.46
C ALA A 846 -21.12 20.42 -16.47
N GLY A 847 -20.72 19.90 -15.30
CA GLY A 847 -20.01 20.65 -14.26
C GLY A 847 -20.83 21.73 -13.57
N ILE A 848 -22.16 21.69 -13.70
CA ILE A 848 -23.10 22.61 -13.06
C ILE A 848 -23.39 22.10 -11.65
N SER A 849 -22.88 22.80 -10.63
CA SER A 849 -23.24 22.54 -9.23
C SER A 849 -24.76 22.63 -9.03
N LEU A 850 -25.34 21.58 -8.44
CA LEU A 850 -26.76 21.51 -8.08
C LEU A 850 -27.09 22.45 -6.92
N LEU A 851 -28.37 22.80 -6.78
CA LEU A 851 -28.88 23.43 -5.54
C LEU A 851 -28.87 22.41 -4.39
N PRO A 852 -28.84 22.85 -3.11
CA PRO A 852 -28.79 21.93 -1.96
C PRO A 852 -29.94 20.90 -1.94
N GLU A 853 -31.16 21.31 -2.26
CA GLU A 853 -32.33 20.43 -2.34
C GLU A 853 -32.24 19.43 -3.51
N GLU A 854 -31.78 19.89 -4.68
CA GLU A 854 -31.52 19.03 -5.85
C GLU A 854 -30.44 17.99 -5.55
N LEU A 855 -29.37 18.38 -4.84
CA LEU A 855 -28.30 17.49 -4.43
C LEU A 855 -28.80 16.45 -3.41
N ALA A 856 -29.65 16.86 -2.47
CA ALA A 856 -30.24 15.97 -1.48
C ALA A 856 -31.18 14.93 -2.14
N SER A 857 -32.06 15.35 -3.04
CA SER A 857 -32.95 14.42 -3.76
C SER A 857 -32.18 13.51 -4.71
N PHE A 858 -31.18 14.04 -5.44
CA PHE A 858 -30.29 13.26 -6.29
C PHE A 858 -29.57 12.16 -5.51
N ARG A 859 -29.03 12.49 -4.32
CA ARG A 859 -28.39 11.53 -3.41
C ARG A 859 -29.38 10.49 -2.88
N LYS A 860 -30.60 10.90 -2.51
CA LYS A 860 -31.64 9.97 -2.03
C LYS A 860 -32.07 8.98 -3.11
N THR A 861 -32.30 9.43 -4.34
CA THR A 861 -32.61 8.54 -5.47
C THR A 861 -31.43 7.63 -5.81
N HIS A 862 -30.18 8.12 -5.81
CA HIS A 862 -29.00 7.26 -6.00
C HIS A 862 -28.89 6.18 -4.92
N ILE A 863 -29.18 6.51 -3.66
CA ILE A 863 -29.25 5.54 -2.56
C ILE A 863 -30.35 4.50 -2.82
N HIS A 864 -31.57 4.94 -3.17
CA HIS A 864 -32.70 4.04 -3.47
C HIS A 864 -32.34 3.04 -4.57
N GLU A 865 -31.88 3.55 -5.71
CA GLU A 865 -31.47 2.74 -6.86
C GLU A 865 -30.32 1.77 -6.54
N THR A 866 -29.36 2.20 -5.72
CA THR A 866 -28.14 1.45 -5.44
C THR A 866 -28.34 0.37 -4.38
N PHE A 867 -29.04 0.67 -3.29
CA PHE A 867 -29.14 -0.23 -2.14
C PHE A 867 -30.44 -1.06 -2.13
N GLY A 868 -31.52 -0.54 -2.69
CA GLY A 868 -32.83 -1.20 -2.70
C GLY A 868 -33.63 -0.94 -1.41
N GLU A 869 -34.95 -1.03 -1.51
CA GLU A 869 -35.86 -0.61 -0.44
C GLU A 869 -35.73 -1.47 0.83
N ASP A 870 -35.56 -2.79 0.67
CA ASP A 870 -35.41 -3.70 1.80
C ASP A 870 -34.14 -3.41 2.63
N PHE A 871 -33.00 -3.19 1.95
CA PHE A 871 -31.76 -2.79 2.62
C PHE A 871 -31.94 -1.49 3.39
N ILE A 872 -32.60 -0.51 2.77
CA ILE A 872 -32.82 0.81 3.37
C ILE A 872 -33.67 0.67 4.64
N LYS A 873 -34.81 -0.02 4.57
CA LYS A 873 -35.70 -0.26 5.73
C LYS A 873 -35.05 -1.05 6.87
N ALA A 874 -34.10 -1.92 6.56
CA ALA A 874 -33.34 -2.67 7.56
C ALA A 874 -32.16 -1.88 8.15
N CYS A 875 -31.79 -0.73 7.58
CA CYS A 875 -30.63 0.04 8.02
C CYS A 875 -30.97 0.93 9.21
N VAL A 876 -30.29 0.69 10.33
CA VAL A 876 -30.29 1.55 11.52
C VAL A 876 -28.85 1.94 11.83
N GLN A 877 -28.64 3.17 12.32
CA GLN A 877 -27.35 3.63 12.78
C GLN A 877 -27.50 4.48 14.04
N GLU A 878 -27.01 3.96 15.17
CA GLU A 878 -26.79 4.78 16.36
C GLU A 878 -25.45 5.53 16.24
N VAL A 879 -25.46 6.81 16.61
CA VAL A 879 -24.28 7.69 16.59
C VAL A 879 -24.15 8.36 17.95
N GLU A 880 -23.18 7.92 18.76
CA GLU A 880 -22.69 8.68 19.92
C GLU A 880 -22.12 10.00 19.39
N VAL A 881 -22.76 11.14 19.64
CA VAL A 881 -22.31 12.47 19.18
C VAL A 881 -21.24 13.00 20.12
N ASN A 882 -21.61 13.22 21.39
CA ASN A 882 -20.72 13.70 22.43
C ASN A 882 -20.85 12.82 23.69
N LYS A 883 -19.77 12.12 24.01
CA LYS A 883 -19.68 11.21 25.15
C LYS A 883 -19.72 11.91 26.50
N GLU A 884 -19.26 13.16 26.59
CA GLU A 884 -19.21 13.91 27.86
C GLU A 884 -20.61 14.43 28.25
N THR A 885 -21.48 14.70 27.27
CA THR A 885 -22.88 15.12 27.48
C THR A 885 -23.91 13.99 27.30
N LEU A 886 -23.46 12.78 26.96
CA LEU A 886 -24.31 11.64 26.57
C LEU A 886 -25.27 11.96 25.39
N GLU A 887 -24.86 12.87 24.51
CA GLU A 887 -25.60 13.23 23.30
C GLU A 887 -25.44 12.11 22.25
N SER A 888 -26.53 11.46 21.85
CA SER A 888 -26.56 10.48 20.75
C SER A 888 -27.72 10.75 19.79
N ALA A 889 -27.61 10.20 18.58
CA ALA A 889 -28.66 10.24 17.56
C ALA A 889 -28.88 8.84 16.97
N ILE A 890 -30.13 8.48 16.72
CA ILE A 890 -30.50 7.26 15.98
C ILE A 890 -30.99 7.68 14.61
N LEU A 891 -30.37 7.14 13.56
CA LEU A 891 -30.76 7.31 12.18
C LEU A 891 -31.38 6.00 11.67
N THR A 892 -32.41 6.11 10.85
CA THR A 892 -33.06 4.97 10.17
C THR A 892 -33.12 5.22 8.66
N ASP A 893 -33.48 4.18 7.91
CA ASP A 893 -33.83 4.27 6.50
C ASP A 893 -32.73 4.98 5.66
N TYR A 894 -33.15 5.90 4.79
CA TYR A 894 -32.27 6.69 3.95
C TYR A 894 -31.21 7.48 4.73
N ALA A 895 -31.51 7.95 5.94
CA ALA A 895 -30.55 8.69 6.76
C ALA A 895 -29.45 7.76 7.30
N ALA A 896 -29.79 6.55 7.74
CA ALA A 896 -28.80 5.56 8.16
C ALA A 896 -27.86 5.19 7.00
N VAL A 897 -28.40 4.86 5.82
CA VAL A 897 -27.60 4.53 4.63
C VAL A 897 -26.76 5.72 4.15
N ALA A 898 -27.34 6.93 4.14
CA ALA A 898 -26.60 8.15 3.79
C ALA A 898 -25.41 8.38 4.73
N TYR A 899 -25.60 8.23 6.04
CA TYR A 899 -24.54 8.38 7.04
C TYR A 899 -23.43 7.33 6.86
N GLN A 900 -23.78 6.04 6.77
CA GLN A 900 -22.80 4.97 6.57
C GLN A 900 -22.05 5.08 5.22
N ASN A 901 -22.71 5.62 4.18
CA ASN A 901 -22.13 5.73 2.84
C ASN A 901 -21.57 7.12 2.45
N GLN A 902 -21.34 8.04 3.41
CA GLN A 902 -20.87 9.43 3.15
C GLN A 902 -19.66 9.59 2.23
N ASN A 903 -18.81 8.57 2.10
CA ASN A 903 -17.63 8.58 1.23
C ASN A 903 -17.69 7.49 0.12
N GLY A 904 -18.87 6.93 -0.17
CA GLY A 904 -19.07 5.83 -1.13
C GLY A 904 -18.42 4.49 -0.73
N LYS A 905 -17.81 4.41 0.47
CA LYS A 905 -17.02 3.24 0.89
C LYS A 905 -17.87 2.00 1.15
N LEU A 906 -19.06 2.18 1.72
CA LEU A 906 -20.02 1.09 1.92
C LEU A 906 -20.48 0.55 0.56
N GLU A 907 -20.93 1.44 -0.34
CA GLU A 907 -21.30 1.07 -1.72
C GLU A 907 -20.17 0.32 -2.44
N GLN A 908 -18.94 0.84 -2.42
CA GLN A 908 -17.80 0.18 -3.06
C GLN A 908 -17.49 -1.19 -2.45
N GLY A 909 -17.65 -1.35 -1.14
CA GLY A 909 -17.49 -2.62 -0.44
C GLY A 909 -18.57 -3.63 -0.84
N LEU A 910 -19.84 -3.25 -0.76
CA LEU A 910 -20.95 -4.15 -1.10
C LEU A 910 -20.99 -4.48 -2.61
N ARG A 911 -20.58 -3.54 -3.48
CA ARG A 911 -20.37 -3.83 -4.91
C ARG A 911 -19.25 -4.85 -5.15
N ARG A 912 -18.19 -4.87 -4.32
CA ARG A 912 -17.19 -5.94 -4.34
C ARG A 912 -17.80 -7.26 -3.87
N TYR A 913 -18.49 -7.27 -2.74
CA TYR A 913 -19.17 -8.46 -2.21
C TYR A 913 -20.09 -9.12 -3.25
N TYR A 914 -20.98 -8.34 -3.88
CA TYR A 914 -21.83 -8.81 -4.97
C TYR A 914 -21.03 -9.42 -6.13
N LYS A 915 -19.99 -8.72 -6.62
CA LYS A 915 -19.14 -9.18 -7.74
C LYS A 915 -18.37 -10.47 -7.47
N PHE A 916 -18.00 -10.77 -6.23
CA PHE A 916 -17.12 -11.92 -5.91
C PHE A 916 -17.87 -13.12 -5.34
N PHE A 917 -19.04 -12.90 -4.73
CA PHE A 917 -19.79 -13.96 -4.04
C PHE A 917 -21.13 -14.29 -4.68
N LYS A 918 -21.63 -13.47 -5.62
CA LYS A 918 -22.94 -13.68 -6.26
C LYS A 918 -22.92 -13.59 -7.79
N ARG A 919 -22.03 -12.80 -8.40
CA ARG A 919 -21.87 -12.72 -9.87
C ARG A 919 -20.92 -13.80 -10.42
N PRO A 920 -21.17 -14.37 -11.62
CA PRO A 920 -20.20 -15.20 -12.34
C PRO A 920 -18.90 -14.45 -12.70
N ILE A 921 -17.80 -15.20 -12.89
CA ILE A 921 -16.51 -14.63 -13.27
C ILE A 921 -16.49 -14.24 -14.76
N GLU A 922 -17.24 -14.95 -15.58
CA GLU A 922 -17.44 -14.74 -17.02
C GLU A 922 -17.95 -13.33 -17.30
N ASP A 923 -19.00 -12.90 -16.59
CA ASP A 923 -19.54 -11.55 -16.70
C ASP A 923 -18.50 -10.46 -16.34
N CYS A 924 -17.59 -10.76 -15.40
CA CYS A 924 -16.53 -9.84 -15.00
C CYS A 924 -15.48 -9.71 -16.11
N ILE A 925 -15.16 -10.82 -16.78
CA ILE A 925 -14.30 -10.84 -17.97
C ILE A 925 -14.95 -10.06 -19.12
N GLU A 926 -16.24 -10.24 -19.39
CA GLU A 926 -16.96 -9.46 -20.41
C GLU A 926 -16.97 -7.97 -20.06
N THR A 927 -17.14 -7.62 -18.77
CA THR A 927 -17.10 -6.23 -18.30
C THR A 927 -15.71 -5.60 -18.49
N ASP A 928 -14.63 -6.33 -18.25
CA ASP A 928 -13.27 -5.84 -18.52
C ASP A 928 -13.03 -5.70 -20.04
N LYS A 929 -13.35 -6.72 -20.85
CA LYS A 929 -13.24 -6.69 -22.33
C LYS A 929 -13.98 -5.49 -22.95
N LYS A 930 -15.24 -5.27 -22.57
CA LYS A 930 -16.08 -4.20 -23.12
C LYS A 930 -15.50 -2.80 -22.88
N ARG A 931 -14.73 -2.60 -21.80
CA ARG A 931 -14.05 -1.32 -21.55
C ARG A 931 -12.89 -1.07 -22.49
N ASP A 932 -12.16 -2.12 -22.85
CA ASP A 932 -11.06 -2.03 -23.81
C ASP A 932 -11.64 -1.82 -25.23
N THR A 933 -12.67 -2.58 -25.62
CA THR A 933 -13.40 -2.37 -26.89
C THR A 933 -13.94 -0.94 -27.00
N ASN A 934 -14.67 -0.45 -25.99
CA ASN A 934 -15.21 0.91 -26.03
C ASN A 934 -14.12 2.00 -26.17
N GLN A 935 -12.93 1.81 -25.59
CA GLN A 935 -11.82 2.76 -25.79
C GLN A 935 -11.33 2.73 -27.25
N ARG A 936 -11.14 1.54 -27.83
CA ARG A 936 -10.73 1.39 -29.23
C ARG A 936 -11.75 1.99 -30.19
N ASP A 937 -13.02 1.63 -30.05
CA ASP A 937 -14.12 2.12 -30.89
C ASP A 937 -14.28 3.64 -30.78
N SER A 938 -13.93 4.23 -29.64
CA SER A 938 -13.91 5.70 -29.48
C SER A 938 -12.69 6.36 -30.16
N SER A 939 -11.58 5.65 -30.30
CA SER A 939 -10.32 6.22 -30.79
C SER A 939 -10.20 6.13 -32.31
N PHE A 940 -9.86 7.25 -32.97
CA PHE A 940 -9.73 7.28 -34.43
C PHE A 940 -8.63 6.34 -34.98
N TYR A 941 -7.60 6.08 -34.17
CA TYR A 941 -6.46 5.21 -34.51
C TYR A 941 -6.49 3.81 -33.84
N GLY A 942 -7.58 3.43 -33.17
CA GLY A 942 -7.64 2.16 -32.41
C GLY A 942 -6.78 2.12 -31.12
N PHE A 943 -6.25 3.26 -30.70
CA PHE A 943 -5.33 3.44 -29.56
C PHE A 943 -5.98 3.21 -28.19
N LEU A 944 -5.35 2.39 -27.36
CA LEU A 944 -5.68 2.21 -25.94
C LEU A 944 -4.76 3.05 -25.04
N PHE A 945 -5.31 3.76 -24.04
CA PHE A 945 -4.47 4.44 -23.05
C PHE A 945 -4.04 3.47 -21.93
N PRO A 946 -2.75 3.13 -21.77
CA PRO A 946 -2.35 2.06 -20.85
C PRO A 946 -2.67 2.34 -19.37
N GLY A 947 -2.75 3.61 -18.98
CA GLY A 947 -3.12 4.01 -17.61
C GLY A 947 -4.59 3.80 -17.26
N ASP A 948 -5.48 3.61 -18.24
CA ASP A 948 -6.92 3.37 -18.03
C ASP A 948 -7.30 1.89 -18.05
N ILE A 949 -6.37 1.02 -18.42
CA ILE A 949 -6.52 -0.43 -18.34
C ILE A 949 -6.83 -0.82 -16.89
N ARG A 950 -7.95 -1.54 -16.72
CA ARG A 950 -8.39 -2.11 -15.44
C ARG A 950 -8.54 -3.62 -15.59
N TRP A 951 -8.43 -4.33 -14.47
CA TRP A 951 -8.58 -5.78 -14.40
C TRP A 951 -9.46 -6.13 -13.20
N THR A 952 -10.77 -5.95 -13.33
CA THR A 952 -11.70 -6.22 -12.22
C THR A 952 -11.81 -7.71 -11.89
N THR A 953 -11.55 -8.56 -12.88
CA THR A 953 -11.46 -10.03 -12.71
C THR A 953 -10.32 -10.45 -11.76
N ARG A 954 -9.26 -9.64 -11.60
CA ARG A 954 -8.14 -9.92 -10.67
C ARG A 954 -8.59 -10.04 -9.22
N GLU A 955 -9.45 -9.12 -8.77
CA GLU A 955 -9.95 -9.13 -7.39
C GLU A 955 -10.73 -10.43 -7.13
N HIS A 956 -11.55 -10.90 -8.09
CA HIS A 956 -12.26 -12.19 -7.96
C HIS A 956 -11.30 -13.36 -7.72
N LYS A 957 -10.26 -13.50 -8.57
CA LYS A 957 -9.26 -14.58 -8.42
C LYS A 957 -8.45 -14.48 -7.13
N PHE A 958 -8.23 -13.28 -6.61
CA PHE A 958 -7.62 -13.10 -5.29
C PHE A 958 -8.50 -13.66 -4.17
N TRP A 959 -9.79 -13.28 -4.11
CA TRP A 959 -10.72 -13.73 -3.06
C TRP A 959 -10.98 -15.24 -3.10
N GLU A 960 -11.03 -15.79 -4.32
CA GLU A 960 -11.11 -17.22 -4.59
C GLU A 960 -9.84 -17.96 -4.15
N GLY A 961 -8.66 -17.49 -4.55
CA GLY A 961 -7.37 -18.12 -4.22
C GLY A 961 -7.05 -18.16 -2.72
N ILE A 962 -7.50 -17.17 -1.94
CA ILE A 962 -7.37 -17.22 -0.46
C ILE A 962 -8.48 -18.07 0.21
N GLY A 963 -9.54 -18.44 -0.51
CA GLY A 963 -10.65 -19.24 0.01
C GLY A 963 -11.61 -18.46 0.92
N PHE A 964 -11.76 -17.13 0.73
CA PHE A 964 -12.44 -16.27 1.72
C PHE A 964 -13.92 -16.62 1.96
N ARG A 965 -14.57 -17.38 1.04
CA ARG A 965 -15.96 -17.84 1.18
C ARG A 965 -16.19 -18.63 2.47
N GLU A 966 -15.22 -19.42 2.91
CA GLU A 966 -15.29 -20.22 4.13
C GLU A 966 -15.43 -19.35 5.39
N TYR A 967 -15.00 -18.09 5.32
CA TYR A 967 -14.95 -17.16 6.44
C TYR A 967 -16.19 -16.25 6.55
N LEU A 968 -17.11 -16.33 5.59
CA LEU A 968 -18.41 -15.62 5.60
C LEU A 968 -19.45 -16.33 6.50
N GLN A 969 -19.03 -16.72 7.71
CA GLN A 969 -19.89 -17.35 8.72
C GLN A 969 -20.25 -16.28 9.77
N PRO A 970 -21.53 -15.84 9.87
CA PRO A 970 -21.93 -14.82 10.83
C PRO A 970 -21.84 -15.36 12.26
N GLU A 971 -21.53 -14.49 13.22
CA GLU A 971 -21.30 -14.79 14.66
C GLU A 971 -20.18 -15.79 14.98
N ARG A 972 -19.55 -16.42 13.98
CA ARG A 972 -18.40 -17.29 14.20
C ARG A 972 -17.21 -16.45 14.65
N ARG A 973 -16.80 -16.68 15.90
CA ARG A 973 -15.60 -16.10 16.53
C ARG A 973 -14.35 -16.80 16.01
N TRP A 974 -13.72 -16.19 15.02
CA TRP A 974 -12.45 -16.64 14.46
C TRP A 974 -11.29 -16.27 15.39
N GLN A 975 -10.52 -17.26 15.80
CA GLN A 975 -9.31 -17.10 16.60
C GLN A 975 -8.12 -16.70 15.74
N GLY A 976 -7.11 -16.07 16.34
CA GLY A 976 -5.93 -15.59 15.61
C GLY A 976 -5.18 -16.68 14.82
N TRP A 977 -5.18 -17.92 15.34
CA TRP A 977 -4.57 -19.08 14.68
C TRP A 977 -5.42 -19.65 13.53
N GLU A 978 -6.76 -19.56 13.59
CA GLU A 978 -7.62 -19.92 12.46
C GLU A 978 -7.42 -18.94 11.30
N LEU A 979 -7.33 -17.64 11.62
CA LEU A 979 -7.09 -16.57 10.65
C LEU A 979 -5.66 -16.58 10.06
N ALA A 980 -4.72 -17.27 10.69
CA ALA A 980 -3.36 -17.42 10.18
C ALA A 980 -3.32 -18.10 8.80
N GLN A 981 -4.26 -19.02 8.53
CA GLN A 981 -4.34 -19.74 7.25
C GLN A 981 -4.62 -18.81 6.06
N ILE A 982 -5.49 -17.80 6.21
CA ILE A 982 -5.74 -16.81 5.14
C ILE A 982 -4.47 -15.99 4.87
N ILE A 983 -3.81 -15.52 5.93
CA ILE A 983 -2.62 -14.67 5.80
C ILE A 983 -1.42 -15.48 5.27
N ALA A 984 -1.32 -16.78 5.58
CA ALA A 984 -0.35 -17.68 4.99
C ALA A 984 -0.53 -17.82 3.45
N LYS A 985 -1.77 -17.83 2.93
CA LYS A 985 -2.03 -17.80 1.48
C LYS A 985 -1.67 -16.44 0.83
N ILE A 986 -1.70 -15.35 1.60
CA ILE A 986 -1.34 -13.99 1.14
C ILE A 986 0.18 -13.76 1.17
N GLN A 987 0.89 -14.34 2.13
CA GLN A 987 2.33 -14.15 2.39
C GLN A 987 3.27 -14.34 1.16
N PRO A 988 3.10 -15.35 0.29
CA PRO A 988 3.95 -15.50 -0.90
C PRO A 988 3.82 -14.35 -1.90
N ASN A 989 2.68 -13.64 -1.87
CA ASN A 989 2.26 -12.71 -2.92
C ASN A 989 1.92 -11.32 -2.36
N LEU A 990 2.68 -10.83 -1.36
CA LEU A 990 2.41 -9.55 -0.66
C LEU A 990 2.28 -8.36 -1.63
N GLN A 991 3.23 -8.18 -2.55
CA GLN A 991 3.19 -7.08 -3.51
C GLN A 991 2.02 -7.23 -4.49
N GLN A 992 1.79 -8.44 -5.02
CA GLN A 992 0.66 -8.69 -5.91
C GLN A 992 -0.70 -8.50 -5.22
N THR A 993 -0.78 -8.77 -3.91
CA THR A 993 -1.95 -8.53 -3.06
C THR A 993 -2.19 -7.03 -2.87
N LYS A 994 -1.12 -6.29 -2.55
CA LYS A 994 -1.15 -4.83 -2.43
C LYS A 994 -1.60 -4.17 -3.75
N ASP A 995 -1.05 -4.63 -4.88
CA ASP A 995 -1.42 -4.17 -6.23
C ASP A 995 -2.85 -4.58 -6.63
N CYS A 996 -3.37 -5.68 -6.08
CA CYS A 996 -4.73 -6.19 -6.37
C CYS A 996 -5.82 -5.46 -5.57
N ILE A 997 -5.73 -5.49 -4.24
CA ILE A 997 -6.78 -5.02 -3.34
C ILE A 997 -6.44 -3.73 -2.58
N GLY A 998 -5.20 -3.23 -2.67
CA GLY A 998 -4.75 -2.01 -2.01
C GLY A 998 -4.37 -2.16 -0.53
N ILE A 999 -4.19 -3.39 -0.03
CA ILE A 999 -3.84 -3.65 1.38
C ILE A 999 -2.37 -4.07 1.47
N ASP A 1000 -1.60 -3.35 2.29
CA ASP A 1000 -0.18 -3.63 2.53
C ASP A 1000 0.00 -4.50 3.79
N PHE A 1001 0.24 -5.80 3.56
CA PHE A 1001 0.48 -6.80 4.61
C PHE A 1001 1.97 -6.93 5.00
N SER A 1002 2.88 -6.10 4.48
CA SER A 1002 4.33 -6.20 4.75
C SER A 1002 4.78 -5.58 6.08
N ARG A 1003 3.92 -4.79 6.74
CA ARG A 1003 4.32 -3.91 7.87
C ARG A 1003 3.89 -4.43 9.26
N GLY A 1004 4.63 -5.40 9.82
CA GLY A 1004 4.65 -5.66 11.28
C GLY A 1004 4.48 -7.10 11.74
N ASP A 1005 4.46 -7.30 13.08
CA ASP A 1005 4.33 -8.61 13.74
C ASP A 1005 3.08 -9.38 13.27
N LEU A 1006 3.29 -10.53 12.62
CA LEU A 1006 2.24 -11.38 12.02
C LEU A 1006 1.12 -11.74 13.00
N GLN A 1007 1.46 -12.07 14.25
CA GLN A 1007 0.51 -12.51 15.29
C GLN A 1007 -0.52 -11.44 15.67
N LYS A 1008 -0.16 -10.15 15.61
CA LYS A 1008 -1.10 -9.01 15.78
C LYS A 1008 -1.81 -8.63 14.47
N TYR A 1009 -1.32 -9.15 13.34
CA TYR A 1009 -1.79 -8.80 12.01
C TYR A 1009 -2.87 -9.74 11.47
N TYR A 1010 -3.00 -10.97 11.97
CA TYR A 1010 -4.06 -11.91 11.53
C TYR A 1010 -5.46 -11.31 11.71
N SER A 1011 -5.83 -10.96 12.95
CA SER A 1011 -7.17 -10.44 13.24
C SER A 1011 -7.42 -9.05 12.66
N LYS A 1012 -6.40 -8.17 12.66
CA LYS A 1012 -6.48 -6.84 12.02
C LYS A 1012 -6.59 -6.94 10.50
N GLY A 1013 -5.88 -7.88 9.89
CA GLY A 1013 -5.91 -8.17 8.46
C GLY A 1013 -7.26 -8.73 8.03
N PHE A 1014 -7.83 -9.66 8.78
CA PHE A 1014 -9.19 -10.15 8.57
C PHE A 1014 -10.23 -9.03 8.64
N GLY A 1015 -10.14 -8.14 9.65
CA GLY A 1015 -11.01 -6.96 9.74
C GLY A 1015 -10.88 -6.02 8.52
N GLU A 1016 -9.67 -5.77 8.02
CA GLU A 1016 -9.48 -4.93 6.82
C GLU A 1016 -9.96 -5.63 5.53
N LEU A 1017 -9.83 -6.96 5.43
CA LEU A 1017 -10.42 -7.76 4.35
C LEU A 1017 -11.97 -7.68 4.36
N CYS A 1018 -12.61 -7.91 5.51
CA CYS A 1018 -14.06 -7.79 5.67
C CYS A 1018 -14.56 -6.39 5.31
N LYS A 1019 -13.90 -5.36 5.84
CA LYS A 1019 -14.17 -3.95 5.54
C LYS A 1019 -13.98 -3.61 4.06
N ARG A 1020 -13.08 -4.30 3.34
CA ARG A 1020 -12.91 -4.13 1.88
C ARG A 1020 -14.12 -4.62 1.09
N LEU A 1021 -14.88 -5.57 1.65
CA LEU A 1021 -16.15 -6.11 1.16
C LEU A 1021 -17.38 -5.37 1.73
N GLY A 1022 -17.19 -4.29 2.50
CA GLY A 1022 -18.28 -3.55 3.13
C GLY A 1022 -18.88 -4.25 4.37
N LEU A 1023 -18.23 -5.31 4.87
CA LEU A 1023 -18.67 -6.05 6.05
C LEU A 1023 -18.09 -5.42 7.32
N GLN A 1024 -18.93 -5.28 8.34
CA GLN A 1024 -18.54 -4.88 9.69
C GLN A 1024 -18.04 -6.11 10.47
N THR A 1025 -17.09 -5.88 11.38
CA THR A 1025 -16.55 -6.92 12.26
C THR A 1025 -16.44 -6.39 13.67
N GLU A 1026 -16.74 -7.25 14.64
CA GLU A 1026 -16.55 -6.99 16.07
C GLU A 1026 -15.40 -7.85 16.62
N SER A 1027 -14.93 -7.53 17.81
CA SER A 1027 -13.86 -8.29 18.47
C SER A 1027 -14.08 -8.39 19.97
N GLU A 1028 -13.96 -9.59 20.51
CA GLU A 1028 -14.02 -9.87 21.95
C GLU A 1028 -12.63 -10.23 22.47
N GLN A 1029 -12.35 -9.93 23.75
CA GLN A 1029 -11.20 -10.53 24.43
C GLN A 1029 -11.55 -11.96 24.84
N SER A 1030 -10.59 -12.88 24.69
CA SER A 1030 -10.75 -14.23 25.23
C SER A 1030 -10.97 -14.18 26.76
N SER A 1031 -11.87 -15.02 27.25
CA SER A 1031 -12.17 -15.15 28.69
C SER A 1031 -11.00 -15.72 29.50
N ASP A 1032 -10.06 -16.39 28.84
CA ASP A 1032 -9.13 -17.32 29.47
C ASP A 1032 -7.81 -16.66 29.93
N GLY A 1033 -7.81 -15.33 30.09
CA GLY A 1033 -6.67 -14.55 30.57
C GLY A 1033 -5.53 -14.34 29.58
N ASP A 1034 -5.58 -15.00 28.42
CA ASP A 1034 -4.75 -14.70 27.26
C ASP A 1034 -5.14 -13.36 26.62
N ARG A 1035 -4.16 -12.69 25.99
CA ARG A 1035 -4.35 -11.38 25.33
C ARG A 1035 -4.89 -11.48 23.90
N SER A 1036 -5.22 -12.69 23.44
CA SER A 1036 -5.86 -12.91 22.14
C SER A 1036 -7.24 -12.24 22.05
N ARG A 1037 -7.56 -11.81 20.83
CA ARG A 1037 -8.88 -11.31 20.45
C ARG A 1037 -9.46 -12.18 19.36
N SER A 1038 -10.66 -12.70 19.59
CA SER A 1038 -11.45 -13.30 18.53
C SER A 1038 -12.15 -12.21 17.73
N TYR A 1039 -12.41 -12.46 16.44
CA TYR A 1039 -13.11 -11.54 15.55
C TYR A 1039 -14.24 -12.27 14.84
N TYR A 1040 -15.37 -11.60 14.61
CA TYR A 1040 -16.51 -12.16 13.90
C TYR A 1040 -17.19 -11.12 13.00
N ILE A 1041 -17.88 -11.61 11.97
CA ILE A 1041 -18.77 -10.82 11.14
C ILE A 1041 -20.15 -10.86 11.80
N THR A 1042 -20.76 -9.71 12.06
CA THR A 1042 -22.11 -9.64 12.63
C THR A 1042 -23.16 -10.15 11.64
N SER A 1043 -24.19 -10.84 12.13
CA SER A 1043 -25.32 -11.33 11.33
C SER A 1043 -26.01 -10.21 10.57
N GLU A 1044 -26.17 -9.05 11.20
CA GLU A 1044 -26.73 -7.85 10.59
C GLU A 1044 -25.91 -7.42 9.37
N SER A 1045 -24.60 -7.25 9.52
CA SER A 1045 -23.75 -6.82 8.39
C SER A 1045 -23.72 -7.82 7.23
N LEU A 1046 -23.74 -9.13 7.49
CA LEU A 1046 -23.78 -10.12 6.42
C LEU A 1046 -25.14 -10.11 5.72
N LYS A 1047 -26.24 -10.12 6.48
CA LYS A 1047 -27.61 -10.02 5.96
C LYS A 1047 -27.79 -8.77 5.09
N MET A 1048 -27.28 -7.62 5.53
CA MET A 1048 -27.29 -6.38 4.76
C MET A 1048 -26.51 -6.51 3.44
N ALA A 1049 -25.35 -7.15 3.45
CA ALA A 1049 -24.60 -7.41 2.21
C ALA A 1049 -25.34 -8.36 1.25
N GLU A 1050 -26.09 -9.34 1.76
CA GLU A 1050 -26.94 -10.21 0.95
C GLU A 1050 -28.15 -9.47 0.37
N MET A 1051 -28.83 -8.64 1.15
CA MET A 1051 -29.96 -7.82 0.68
C MET A 1051 -29.54 -6.87 -0.45
N PHE A 1052 -28.39 -6.20 -0.29
CA PHE A 1052 -27.78 -5.39 -1.37
C PHE A 1052 -27.52 -6.22 -2.63
N ALA A 1053 -26.94 -7.41 -2.46
CA ALA A 1053 -26.53 -8.26 -3.58
C ALA A 1053 -27.74 -8.83 -4.34
N SER A 1054 -28.80 -9.24 -3.63
CA SER A 1054 -30.07 -9.65 -4.24
C SER A 1054 -30.73 -8.52 -5.04
N HIS A 1055 -30.69 -7.29 -4.53
CA HIS A 1055 -31.18 -6.11 -5.27
C HIS A 1055 -30.35 -5.83 -6.54
N GLN A 1056 -29.02 -5.89 -6.47
CA GLN A 1056 -28.17 -5.74 -7.67
C GLN A 1056 -28.42 -6.84 -8.71
N GLU A 1057 -28.65 -8.07 -8.27
CA GLU A 1057 -28.94 -9.19 -9.17
C GLU A 1057 -30.30 -9.05 -9.85
N HIS A 1058 -31.34 -8.67 -9.10
CA HIS A 1058 -32.64 -8.37 -9.70
C HIS A 1058 -32.56 -7.21 -10.73
N ARG A 1059 -31.81 -6.14 -10.43
CA ARG A 1059 -31.54 -5.07 -11.41
C ARG A 1059 -30.72 -5.54 -12.62
N ARG A 1060 -29.89 -6.57 -12.50
CA ARG A 1060 -29.15 -7.17 -13.63
C ARG A 1060 -30.11 -7.90 -14.56
N LEU A 1061 -30.91 -8.82 -14.00
CA LEU A 1061 -31.90 -9.61 -14.73
C LEU A 1061 -32.91 -8.72 -15.48
N LEU A 1062 -33.49 -7.72 -14.79
CA LEU A 1062 -34.39 -6.75 -15.44
C LEU A 1062 -33.74 -6.00 -16.61
N ARG A 1063 -32.43 -5.72 -16.58
CA ARG A 1063 -31.72 -5.07 -17.70
C ARG A 1063 -31.43 -6.02 -18.85
N GLU A 1064 -31.38 -7.32 -18.60
CA GLU A 1064 -31.21 -8.36 -19.62
C GLU A 1064 -32.54 -8.68 -20.27
N GLU A 1065 -33.62 -8.78 -19.49
CA GLU A 1065 -35.00 -8.85 -19.96
C GLU A 1065 -35.37 -7.62 -20.80
N ASN A 1066 -35.19 -6.39 -20.30
CA ASN A 1066 -35.47 -5.19 -21.10
C ASN A 1066 -34.66 -5.10 -22.40
N LYS A 1067 -33.43 -5.62 -22.43
CA LYS A 1067 -32.64 -5.71 -23.68
C LYS A 1067 -33.19 -6.78 -24.62
N SER A 1068 -33.58 -7.95 -24.11
CA SER A 1068 -34.14 -9.02 -24.92
C SER A 1068 -35.52 -8.64 -25.46
N GLU A 1069 -36.31 -7.88 -24.70
CA GLU A 1069 -37.58 -7.26 -25.13
C GLU A 1069 -37.38 -6.12 -26.13
N GLN A 1070 -36.34 -5.28 -26.00
CA GLN A 1070 -36.03 -4.28 -27.03
C GLN A 1070 -35.55 -4.93 -28.34
N MET A 1071 -34.73 -5.98 -28.25
CA MET A 1071 -34.30 -6.75 -29.42
C MET A 1071 -35.46 -7.51 -30.05
N SER A 1072 -36.28 -8.23 -29.27
CA SER A 1072 -37.46 -8.92 -29.78
C SER A 1072 -38.54 -7.94 -30.27
N GLY A 1073 -38.64 -6.76 -29.67
CA GLY A 1073 -39.44 -5.63 -30.14
C GLY A 1073 -39.04 -5.16 -31.54
N LEU A 1074 -37.73 -4.99 -31.77
CA LEU A 1074 -37.16 -4.71 -33.09
C LEU A 1074 -37.44 -5.84 -34.11
N TYR A 1075 -37.38 -7.11 -33.69
CA TYR A 1075 -37.75 -8.27 -34.53
C TYR A 1075 -39.28 -8.50 -34.66
N SER A 1076 -40.12 -7.91 -33.80
CA SER A 1076 -41.58 -8.00 -33.89
C SER A 1076 -42.20 -6.87 -34.73
N ASN A 1077 -41.47 -5.75 -34.88
CA ASN A 1077 -41.81 -4.66 -35.79
C ASN A 1077 -41.25 -4.86 -37.21
N SER A 1078 -40.46 -5.90 -37.46
CA SER A 1078 -40.29 -6.38 -38.84
C SER A 1078 -41.57 -7.11 -39.27
N VAL A 1079 -42.34 -6.45 -40.14
CA VAL A 1079 -43.43 -7.06 -40.93
C VAL A 1079 -42.95 -8.39 -41.51
N SER A 1080 -43.83 -9.40 -41.52
CA SER A 1080 -43.49 -10.73 -42.03
C SER A 1080 -42.89 -10.62 -43.44
N PHE A 1081 -41.72 -11.22 -43.64
CA PHE A 1081 -41.05 -11.23 -44.94
C PHE A 1081 -41.76 -12.13 -45.98
N SER A 1082 -42.93 -12.67 -45.62
CA SER A 1082 -43.81 -13.52 -46.45
C SER A 1082 -45.02 -12.79 -47.04
N ASP A 1083 -45.41 -11.62 -46.50
CA ASP A 1083 -46.65 -10.93 -46.92
C ASP A 1083 -46.46 -9.85 -48.02
N ILE A 1084 -45.24 -9.67 -48.53
CA ILE A 1084 -44.91 -8.70 -49.60
C ILE A 1084 -44.56 -9.41 -50.93
N CYS A 1085 -45.19 -10.56 -51.18
CA CYS A 1085 -45.06 -11.33 -52.43
C CYS A 1085 -46.41 -11.64 -53.09
N SER A 1086 -47.30 -10.64 -53.24
CA SER A 1086 -48.40 -10.69 -54.24
C SER A 1086 -49.17 -9.36 -54.40
N ALA A 1087 -48.68 -8.44 -55.23
CA ALA A 1087 -49.49 -7.52 -56.05
C ALA A 1087 -48.62 -6.77 -57.07
N GLU A 1088 -49.22 -6.40 -58.20
CA GLU A 1088 -48.55 -5.84 -59.38
C GLU A 1088 -48.11 -4.38 -59.22
N THR A 1089 -47.01 -4.04 -59.88
CA THR A 1089 -46.39 -2.71 -59.90
C THR A 1089 -47.19 -1.67 -60.71
N PRO A 1090 -47.44 -0.46 -60.17
CA PRO A 1090 -47.75 0.72 -60.99
C PRO A 1090 -46.59 1.73 -60.98
N THR A 1091 -46.01 1.87 -62.16
CA THR A 1091 -45.31 3.01 -62.77
C THR A 1091 -45.44 4.43 -62.16
N ALA A 1092 -44.34 5.19 -62.34
CA ALA A 1092 -44.31 6.64 -62.66
C ALA A 1092 -44.65 7.66 -61.54
N GLN A 1093 -44.16 8.92 -61.52
CA GLN A 1093 -43.13 9.65 -62.31
C GLN A 1093 -42.78 10.97 -61.59
N HIS A 1094 -41.62 11.56 -61.95
CA HIS A 1094 -41.16 12.94 -61.60
C HIS A 1094 -40.82 13.20 -60.11
N PHE A 1095 -39.82 14.00 -59.73
CA PHE A 1095 -38.93 14.94 -60.46
C PHE A 1095 -37.48 14.76 -59.99
N GLN A 1096 -36.51 14.72 -60.91
CA GLN A 1096 -35.22 15.42 -60.77
C GLN A 1096 -34.46 15.38 -62.09
N GLN A 1097 -34.16 16.55 -62.65
CA GLN A 1097 -33.26 16.72 -63.79
C GLN A 1097 -31.90 17.16 -63.29
N GLN A 1098 -30.83 16.50 -63.71
CA GLN A 1098 -29.49 17.07 -63.75
C GLN A 1098 -29.25 17.67 -65.14
N PRO A 1099 -28.50 18.78 -65.27
CA PRO A 1099 -27.93 19.18 -66.55
C PRO A 1099 -26.70 18.33 -66.85
N ASP A 1100 -26.70 17.70 -68.03
CA ASP A 1100 -25.63 16.88 -68.58
C ASP A 1100 -24.49 17.77 -69.14
N PHE A 1101 -23.25 17.31 -69.01
CA PHE A 1101 -22.10 17.87 -69.75
C PHE A 1101 -21.03 16.81 -70.01
N ASN A 1102 -21.34 15.89 -70.92
CA ASN A 1102 -20.34 15.10 -71.61
C ASN A 1102 -20.34 15.42 -73.11
N THR A 1103 -19.46 16.32 -73.57
CA THR A 1103 -19.00 16.40 -74.98
C THR A 1103 -17.83 17.38 -75.12
N LEU A 1104 -16.68 16.91 -75.60
CA LEU A 1104 -15.93 17.42 -76.77
C LEU A 1104 -14.46 16.93 -76.82
N THR A 1105 -14.21 16.09 -77.82
CA THR A 1105 -13.01 15.98 -78.69
C THR A 1105 -11.68 16.68 -78.35
N SER A 1106 -10.60 15.95 -78.65
CA SER A 1106 -9.17 16.34 -78.66
C SER A 1106 -8.80 17.41 -79.74
N PRO A 1107 -7.49 17.73 -80.02
CA PRO A 1107 -6.23 17.55 -79.26
C PRO A 1107 -5.35 18.84 -79.17
N GLN A 1108 -4.35 18.91 -78.25
CA GLN A 1108 -2.96 19.41 -78.51
C GLN A 1108 -2.09 19.58 -77.24
N ALA A 1109 -0.75 19.49 -77.43
CA ALA A 1109 0.37 19.81 -76.51
C ALA A 1109 0.44 19.03 -75.17
N GLN A 1110 1.07 17.85 -75.09
CA GLN A 1110 2.53 17.54 -75.12
C GLN A 1110 3.39 17.94 -73.89
N LYS A 1111 4.06 16.91 -73.36
CA LYS A 1111 5.29 16.90 -72.53
C LYS A 1111 5.21 17.45 -71.10
N LEU A 1112 5.14 16.51 -70.15
CA LEU A 1112 6.19 16.29 -69.13
C LEU A 1112 6.11 14.86 -68.61
N ALA A 1113 7.23 14.14 -68.62
CA ALA A 1113 7.45 12.89 -67.87
C ALA A 1113 8.30 13.27 -66.64
N THR A 1114 8.25 12.67 -65.44
CA THR A 1114 8.03 11.27 -64.99
C THR A 1114 7.82 11.34 -63.45
N LEU A 1115 7.04 10.50 -62.75
CA LEU A 1115 5.78 9.81 -63.09
C LEU A 1115 5.07 9.47 -61.75
N GLU A 1116 3.93 10.11 -61.51
CA GLU A 1116 2.83 9.81 -60.55
C GLU A 1116 3.07 9.70 -59.01
N VAL A 1117 2.46 10.68 -58.31
CA VAL A 1117 1.96 10.64 -56.92
C VAL A 1117 0.54 11.26 -56.96
N CYS A 1118 -0.30 10.95 -55.97
CA CYS A 1118 -1.67 11.50 -55.72
C CYS A 1118 -2.78 10.97 -56.66
N SER A 1119 -4.05 10.87 -56.26
CA SER A 1119 -4.73 10.81 -54.93
C SER A 1119 -6.26 10.70 -55.18
N GLU A 1120 -7.02 10.11 -54.25
CA GLU A 1120 -8.46 10.42 -53.99
C GLU A 1120 -9.51 10.11 -55.12
N GLU A 1121 -10.78 9.77 -54.87
CA GLU A 1121 -11.60 9.68 -53.64
C GLU A 1121 -12.82 8.73 -53.81
N ILE A 1122 -13.35 8.21 -52.69
CA ILE A 1122 -14.75 7.78 -52.38
C ILE A 1122 -15.51 6.81 -53.33
N HIS A 1123 -15.86 5.61 -52.81
CA HIS A 1123 -17.25 5.07 -52.69
C HIS A 1123 -17.27 3.69 -51.92
N PRO A 1124 -18.43 3.10 -51.52
CA PRO A 1124 -18.89 3.13 -50.12
C PRO A 1124 -18.98 1.75 -49.42
N LEU A 1125 -19.40 1.77 -48.13
CA LEU A 1125 -20.10 0.72 -47.37
C LEU A 1125 -20.11 -0.70 -47.98
N LEU A 1126 -19.16 -1.55 -47.56
CA LEU A 1126 -19.28 -3.00 -47.71
C LEU A 1126 -19.90 -3.61 -46.46
N THR A 1127 -21.05 -4.25 -46.63
CA THR A 1127 -21.77 -5.00 -45.60
C THR A 1127 -21.05 -6.29 -45.21
N ILE A 1128 -21.30 -6.76 -43.98
CA ILE A 1128 -20.81 -8.03 -43.45
C ILE A 1128 -21.36 -9.18 -44.31
N GLY A 1129 -20.53 -9.72 -45.21
CA GLY A 1129 -20.90 -10.81 -46.12
C GLY A 1129 -19.71 -11.48 -46.80
N ASP A 1130 -18.80 -10.71 -47.42
CA ASP A 1130 -17.86 -11.25 -48.42
C ASP A 1130 -16.47 -11.63 -47.86
N ALA A 1131 -16.26 -11.60 -46.55
CA ALA A 1131 -14.97 -11.92 -45.92
C ALA A 1131 -14.57 -13.41 -45.98
N HIS A 1132 -15.37 -14.28 -46.62
CA HIS A 1132 -15.17 -15.72 -46.64
C HIS A 1132 -14.48 -16.28 -47.90
N GLN A 1133 -14.17 -15.44 -48.89
CA GLN A 1133 -13.69 -15.90 -50.22
C GLN A 1133 -12.34 -15.28 -50.66
N LEU A 1134 -11.49 -14.90 -49.70
CA LEU A 1134 -10.10 -14.43 -49.92
C LEU A 1134 -9.10 -15.14 -48.99
N LYS A 1135 -9.17 -16.48 -48.91
CA LYS A 1135 -8.28 -17.28 -48.05
C LYS A 1135 -7.66 -18.55 -48.67
N GLU A 1136 -7.90 -18.84 -49.94
CA GLU A 1136 -7.57 -20.16 -50.49
C GLU A 1136 -6.29 -20.23 -51.36
N ASP A 1137 -5.84 -19.11 -51.95
CA ASP A 1137 -4.82 -19.12 -53.03
C ASP A 1137 -3.36 -18.83 -52.61
N CYS A 1138 -3.06 -18.32 -51.41
CA CYS A 1138 -1.74 -17.75 -51.10
C CYS A 1138 -0.62 -18.73 -50.64
N ILE A 1139 -0.68 -20.03 -50.97
CA ILE A 1139 0.37 -21.01 -50.60
C ILE A 1139 1.23 -21.47 -51.81
N SER A 1140 0.78 -21.26 -53.05
CA SER A 1140 1.48 -21.74 -54.25
C SER A 1140 2.73 -20.96 -54.67
N GLU A 1141 3.07 -19.86 -53.98
CA GLU A 1141 4.18 -18.96 -54.37
C GLU A 1141 5.33 -18.89 -53.34
N VAL A 1142 5.32 -19.72 -52.29
CA VAL A 1142 6.40 -19.77 -51.30
C VAL A 1142 7.53 -20.68 -51.80
N ASN A 1143 8.69 -20.10 -52.13
CA ASN A 1143 9.80 -20.81 -52.78
C ASN A 1143 11.01 -21.04 -51.86
N SER A 1144 10.99 -20.52 -50.63
CA SER A 1144 12.07 -20.63 -49.65
C SER A 1144 11.57 -20.75 -48.20
N ALA A 1145 12.44 -21.27 -47.31
CA ALA A 1145 12.11 -21.42 -45.88
C ALA A 1145 11.98 -20.09 -45.14
N ASP A 1146 12.68 -19.04 -45.57
CA ASP A 1146 12.61 -17.71 -44.94
C ASP A 1146 11.33 -16.95 -45.35
N GLU A 1147 10.90 -17.03 -46.61
CA GLU A 1147 9.59 -16.51 -47.04
C GLU A 1147 8.43 -17.18 -46.27
N LEU A 1148 8.54 -18.49 -46.03
CA LEU A 1148 7.57 -19.23 -45.21
C LEU A 1148 7.56 -18.72 -43.76
N ARG A 1149 8.73 -18.52 -43.13
CA ARG A 1149 8.84 -17.98 -41.77
C ARG A 1149 8.13 -16.63 -41.64
N ASP A 1150 8.38 -15.72 -42.58
CA ASP A 1150 7.74 -14.40 -42.58
C ASP A 1150 6.25 -14.46 -42.92
N TRP A 1151 5.81 -15.44 -43.73
CA TRP A 1151 4.40 -15.66 -44.00
C TRP A 1151 3.66 -16.21 -42.77
N ILE A 1152 4.25 -17.18 -42.06
CA ILE A 1152 3.70 -17.74 -40.80
C ILE A 1152 3.62 -16.66 -39.72
N LYS A 1153 4.68 -15.85 -39.54
CA LYS A 1153 4.68 -14.72 -38.60
C LYS A 1153 3.56 -13.71 -38.92
N ARG A 1154 3.40 -13.32 -40.19
CA ARG A 1154 2.34 -12.39 -40.62
C ARG A 1154 0.91 -12.92 -40.41
N HIS A 1155 0.72 -14.23 -40.39
CA HIS A 1155 -0.61 -14.84 -40.26
C HIS A 1155 -0.89 -15.53 -38.91
N SER A 1156 0.07 -15.51 -37.97
CA SER A 1156 -0.08 -15.96 -36.57
C SER A 1156 -0.67 -17.38 -36.42
N LEU A 1157 -0.23 -18.31 -37.26
CA LEU A 1157 -0.71 -19.71 -37.25
C LEU A 1157 -0.06 -20.52 -36.11
N THR A 1158 -0.85 -21.36 -35.44
CA THR A 1158 -0.31 -22.34 -34.48
C THR A 1158 0.29 -23.53 -35.21
N LEU A 1159 1.28 -24.18 -34.60
CA LEU A 1159 2.01 -25.32 -35.19
C LEU A 1159 1.09 -26.43 -35.70
N ASP A 1160 -0.01 -26.70 -34.99
CA ASP A 1160 -0.95 -27.76 -35.35
C ASP A 1160 -1.89 -27.33 -36.49
N SER A 1161 -2.37 -26.07 -36.49
CA SER A 1161 -3.16 -25.52 -37.60
C SER A 1161 -2.38 -25.44 -38.92
N PHE A 1162 -1.05 -25.32 -38.83
CA PHE A 1162 -0.15 -25.30 -39.99
C PHE A 1162 0.09 -26.71 -40.56
N LYS A 1163 0.23 -27.73 -39.70
CA LYS A 1163 0.39 -29.14 -40.11
C LYS A 1163 -0.83 -29.66 -40.88
N GLU A 1164 -2.05 -29.39 -40.42
CA GLU A 1164 -3.29 -29.80 -41.11
C GLU A 1164 -3.43 -29.16 -42.50
N ASN A 1165 -3.03 -27.89 -42.65
CA ASN A 1165 -3.11 -27.15 -43.91
C ASN A 1165 -2.11 -27.65 -44.97
N ILE A 1166 -0.93 -28.10 -44.57
CA ILE A 1166 0.08 -28.60 -45.53
C ILE A 1166 -0.14 -30.07 -45.89
N GLN A 1167 -0.52 -30.94 -44.94
CA GLN A 1167 -0.77 -32.36 -45.24
C GLN A 1167 -1.86 -32.58 -46.30
N SER A 1168 -2.81 -31.66 -46.42
CA SER A 1168 -3.89 -31.71 -47.43
C SER A 1168 -3.52 -31.14 -48.81
N LYS A 1169 -2.41 -30.40 -48.94
CA LYS A 1169 -2.06 -29.64 -50.17
C LYS A 1169 -0.82 -30.16 -50.93
N ILE A 1170 -0.06 -31.14 -50.42
CA ILE A 1170 1.06 -31.74 -51.16
C ILE A 1170 0.56 -32.71 -52.26
N LYS A 1171 0.69 -32.30 -53.53
CA LYS A 1171 0.38 -33.15 -54.71
C LYS A 1171 1.56 -33.40 -55.67
N SER A 1172 2.79 -33.04 -55.28
CA SER A 1172 3.99 -33.26 -56.11
C SER A 1172 5.04 -34.09 -55.36
N PRO A 1173 5.52 -35.24 -55.90
CA PRO A 1173 6.47 -36.12 -55.20
C PRO A 1173 7.84 -35.50 -54.89
N ASN A 1174 8.21 -34.41 -55.58
CA ASN A 1174 9.58 -33.86 -55.55
C ASN A 1174 9.84 -32.86 -54.41
N LEU A 1175 8.87 -32.60 -53.53
CA LEU A 1175 9.01 -31.76 -52.34
C LEU A 1175 9.19 -32.56 -51.03
N ILE A 1176 9.24 -33.90 -51.12
CA ILE A 1176 9.44 -34.79 -49.98
C ILE A 1176 10.93 -35.19 -49.94
N ASN A 1177 11.74 -34.44 -49.20
CA ASN A 1177 13.06 -34.90 -48.78
C ASN A 1177 13.57 -34.31 -47.45
N ASP A 1178 12.96 -33.26 -46.89
CA ASP A 1178 13.44 -32.68 -45.62
C ASP A 1178 12.34 -32.08 -44.71
N PHE A 1179 11.32 -32.89 -44.40
CA PHE A 1179 10.27 -32.51 -43.45
C PHE A 1179 10.84 -32.21 -42.04
N ASP A 1180 11.95 -32.87 -41.67
CA ASP A 1180 12.59 -32.68 -40.37
C ASP A 1180 13.34 -31.35 -40.25
N ASP A 1181 13.92 -30.82 -41.34
CA ASP A 1181 14.50 -29.47 -41.33
C ASP A 1181 13.43 -28.37 -41.21
N TRP A 1182 12.23 -28.57 -41.76
CA TRP A 1182 11.09 -27.65 -41.57
C TRP A 1182 10.62 -27.61 -40.11
N VAL A 1183 10.69 -28.73 -39.39
CA VAL A 1183 10.40 -28.77 -37.94
C VAL A 1183 11.47 -28.04 -37.13
N LYS A 1184 12.76 -28.13 -37.49
CA LYS A 1184 13.84 -27.38 -36.83
C LYS A 1184 13.71 -25.86 -37.03
N VAL A 1185 13.25 -25.43 -38.21
CA VAL A 1185 12.98 -24.01 -38.54
C VAL A 1185 11.85 -23.41 -37.67
N LEU A 1186 10.93 -24.25 -37.16
CA LEU A 1186 9.83 -23.88 -36.27
C LEU A 1186 10.13 -24.02 -34.77
N ALA A 1187 11.30 -24.58 -34.42
CA ALA A 1187 11.77 -24.71 -33.03
C ALA A 1187 12.69 -23.54 -32.58
N ILE A 1188 12.94 -22.57 -33.47
CA ILE A 1188 13.67 -21.32 -33.26
C ILE A 1188 12.76 -20.15 -33.64
#